data_AF-A0AAU5S3R9-F1
#
_entry.id   AF-A0AAU5S3R9-F1
#
_cell.length_a   1.000
_cell.length_b   1.000
_cell.length_c   1.000
_cell.angle_alpha   90.00
_cell.angle_beta   90.00
_cell.angle_gamma   90.00
#
_symmetry.space_group_name_H-M   'P 1'
#
loop_
_entity.id
_entity.type
_entity.pdbx_description
1 polymer ?
#
loop_
_entity_poly.entity_id
_entity_poly.type
_entity_poly.pdbx_seq_one_letter_code
_entity_poly.pdbx_strand_id
1 'polypeptide(L)'
;MTSPSDAHALDGVAGLPGPAPGPVAAPGGPPHAIDGPPADGQAADSSVTARSARSTRRLLHRTWRGRPEDPTWARPAFLALLAATLVLYLYDLGASGYANSFYSAAVQAGSQSWKAFFFGSSDAANSITVDKPPAALWPMGLSVRLFGLGSWQILVPEALMGVATVGVLYAAVRRRFGPGAGLTAGAVLALTPVAALMFRFNNPDALLALLMVTAIYLVLRAIEDARTKWLLLAGAVFGFAFLTKTLQAWLILPPLAVVYAVCAPTPLRRRLLQLLYAGGVMVLAGGWWVAIVELWPKSSRPYIGGSQDNSFLSLTFGYNGFGRITGDETGSVGGGGGGGVGNGGGMWGATGIGRLFNSEMGGQISWLLPAAFVMLIAGVWITRKARRTSATRAAFLVWGGALLMTFATFSYMSGIFHQYYNIALAPYIAALVGMGASLLWQRRTHIAAASVLAVTVAGTSVWAYTLLHRSPDWHPWLRTALVVAGAVAALALLAGALPGMATARAGARLTVLSAVVGIAAVLGGPVAYTLDTVSTGHQGSIVTAGPSVQGGMGGFPGGGGGRGGMGRMGGTPPTGTFPGGGTGGTGGMGGTGGFGQGQAPGQGQGQGGQGQAPGQGGSQGQLPGQGTNGFPGGTTGESRFGGGNGRGGAGGMGGLLDGAQVSSAVKSLLLKNAGDYTWVAAAIGSQNQASYQLATQKPVMSIGGFNGSDPSPTLAQFEKYVAQGRIHYFIGGGGMGGGSMGGSNASSAISSWVESHFTAKTVGSTTVYDLTAPK
;
A
#
# COMPACT_ATOMS: atom_id res chain seq x y z
N MET A 1 57.08 -30.20 33.66
CA MET A 1 58.10 -31.25 33.44
C MET A 1 58.70 -31.04 32.05
N THR A 2 60.03 -31.03 31.97
CA THR A 2 60.87 -31.37 30.78
C THR A 2 60.31 -31.21 29.36
N SER A 3 60.80 -30.18 28.65
CA SER A 3 61.30 -30.32 27.26
C SER A 3 62.81 -30.68 27.33
N PRO A 4 63.53 -31.05 26.23
CA PRO A 4 64.14 -30.02 25.36
C PRO A 4 64.41 -30.44 23.88
N SER A 5 65.12 -29.55 23.16
CA SER A 5 65.97 -29.69 21.95
C SER A 5 65.48 -29.04 20.63
N ASP A 6 66.29 -28.25 19.89
CA ASP A 6 67.54 -27.54 20.26
C ASP A 6 67.86 -26.31 19.37
N ALA A 7 68.84 -25.54 19.85
CA ALA A 7 69.55 -24.31 19.40
C ALA A 7 70.05 -24.24 17.91
N HIS A 8 70.60 -23.14 17.36
CA HIS A 8 71.41 -21.98 17.85
C HIS A 8 71.01 -20.66 17.11
N ALA A 9 71.10 -19.40 17.62
CA ALA A 9 72.17 -18.59 18.28
C ALA A 9 73.22 -18.01 17.31
N LEU A 10 73.84 -16.80 17.43
CA LEU A 10 73.72 -15.53 18.23
C LEU A 10 74.56 -14.44 17.47
N ASP A 11 74.72 -13.13 17.76
CA ASP A 11 74.27 -12.14 18.80
C ASP A 11 73.92 -10.78 18.07
N GLY A 12 74.23 -9.51 18.39
CA GLY A 12 74.86 -8.72 19.50
C GLY A 12 75.51 -7.40 18.98
N VAL A 13 75.98 -6.38 19.72
CA VAL A 13 75.82 -5.86 21.11
C VAL A 13 76.43 -4.42 21.21
N ALA A 14 75.84 -3.48 22.00
CA ALA A 14 76.38 -2.14 22.43
C ALA A 14 76.69 -1.05 21.36
N GLY A 15 76.86 0.26 21.65
CA GLY A 15 76.73 1.05 22.90
C GLY A 15 76.94 2.58 22.72
N LEU A 16 76.68 3.39 23.77
CA LEU A 16 77.01 4.83 23.93
C LEU A 16 78.27 4.98 24.83
N PRO A 17 78.87 6.16 25.19
CA PRO A 17 78.54 7.59 24.92
C PRO A 17 79.77 8.51 24.55
N GLY A 18 79.64 9.85 24.53
CA GLY A 18 80.78 10.81 24.73
C GLY A 18 80.82 12.10 23.84
N PRO A 19 81.39 13.27 24.28
CA PRO A 19 81.22 14.56 23.56
C PRO A 19 82.46 15.47 23.30
N ALA A 20 82.31 16.42 22.34
CA ALA A 20 83.06 17.69 22.10
C ALA A 20 84.56 17.61 21.64
N PRO A 21 85.23 18.69 21.09
CA PRO A 21 84.83 20.11 20.87
C PRO A 21 85.02 20.65 19.40
N GLY A 22 84.95 21.99 19.16
CA GLY A 22 85.23 22.71 17.88
C GLY A 22 86.55 23.54 17.91
N PRO A 23 86.74 24.70 17.21
CA PRO A 23 85.96 25.46 16.19
C PRO A 23 86.81 25.93 14.96
N VAL A 24 86.34 26.90 14.11
CA VAL A 24 87.10 27.92 13.30
C VAL A 24 86.13 28.77 12.40
N ALA A 25 86.54 29.91 11.80
CA ALA A 25 85.63 30.99 11.33
C ALA A 25 85.94 31.71 9.98
N ALA A 26 84.86 32.30 9.39
CA ALA A 26 84.76 33.62 8.69
C ALA A 26 85.57 33.90 7.38
N PRO A 27 85.38 35.04 6.63
CA PRO A 27 84.46 36.20 6.83
C PRO A 27 83.68 36.70 5.56
N GLY A 28 82.81 37.73 5.73
CA GLY A 28 82.31 38.59 4.62
C GLY A 28 80.98 39.35 4.88
N GLY A 29 81.03 40.69 5.03
CA GLY A 29 79.87 41.62 5.06
C GLY A 29 79.95 42.68 3.93
N PRO A 30 79.19 43.82 3.92
CA PRO A 30 78.49 44.52 5.02
C PRO A 30 77.03 44.97 4.63
N PRO A 31 76.45 46.14 5.05
CA PRO A 31 75.86 46.43 6.37
C PRO A 31 74.38 46.98 6.37
N HIS A 32 73.85 47.22 7.58
CA HIS A 32 72.56 47.89 7.95
C HIS A 32 71.26 47.06 7.73
N ALA A 33 70.20 47.20 8.54
CA ALA A 33 69.95 48.04 9.74
C ALA A 33 69.23 47.24 10.87
N ILE A 34 68.99 47.86 12.02
CA ILE A 34 68.29 47.27 13.19
C ILE A 34 66.81 47.64 13.15
N ASP A 35 65.90 46.67 13.37
CA ASP A 35 64.61 46.92 14.05
C ASP A 35 63.83 45.64 14.42
N GLY A 36 63.15 45.67 15.58
CA GLY A 36 61.97 44.84 15.92
C GLY A 36 62.14 43.35 16.33
N PRO A 37 61.38 42.85 17.34
CA PRO A 37 61.18 41.42 17.58
C PRO A 37 60.10 40.81 16.65
N PRO A 38 60.11 39.49 16.38
CA PRO A 38 59.25 38.86 15.37
C PRO A 38 57.78 38.73 15.78
N ALA A 39 56.87 39.03 14.86
CA ALA A 39 55.41 38.95 15.04
C ALA A 39 54.79 37.62 14.52
N ASP A 40 55.53 36.51 14.61
CA ASP A 40 55.14 35.19 14.07
C ASP A 40 54.09 34.46 14.93
N GLY A 41 52.90 35.04 15.04
CA GLY A 41 51.74 34.43 15.70
C GLY A 41 50.50 34.24 14.79
N GLN A 42 50.30 35.09 13.78
CA GLN A 42 49.01 35.19 13.07
C GLN A 42 48.95 34.47 11.71
N ALA A 43 50.10 34.15 11.11
CA ALA A 43 50.17 33.50 9.79
C ALA A 43 49.79 32.00 9.80
N ALA A 44 50.07 31.30 10.91
CA ALA A 44 49.77 29.87 11.01
C ALA A 44 48.26 29.59 11.08
N ASP A 45 47.55 30.25 12.00
CA ASP A 45 46.15 29.96 12.32
C ASP A 45 45.18 30.45 11.22
N SER A 46 45.48 31.60 10.59
CA SER A 46 44.80 32.06 9.39
C SER A 46 44.88 31.05 8.23
N SER A 47 45.98 30.29 8.12
CA SER A 47 46.11 29.22 7.11
C SER A 47 45.24 27.98 7.42
N VAL A 48 44.98 27.68 8.69
CA VAL A 48 44.18 26.53 9.14
C VAL A 48 42.70 26.85 9.04
N THR A 49 42.29 28.00 9.56
CA THR A 49 40.92 28.53 9.42
C THR A 49 40.54 28.72 7.95
N ALA A 50 41.41 29.26 7.09
CA ALA A 50 41.14 29.39 5.65
C ALA A 50 41.14 28.04 4.89
N ARG A 51 41.74 26.97 5.43
CA ARG A 51 41.61 25.59 4.92
C ARG A 51 40.31 24.95 5.39
N SER A 52 39.95 25.11 6.67
CA SER A 52 38.67 24.69 7.24
C SER A 52 37.48 25.34 6.51
N ALA A 53 37.47 26.67 6.38
CA ALA A 53 36.44 27.41 5.66
C ALA A 53 36.33 27.00 4.17
N ARG A 54 37.45 26.69 3.50
CA ARG A 54 37.43 26.11 2.15
C ARG A 54 36.88 24.68 2.14
N SER A 55 37.21 23.84 3.12
CA SER A 55 36.65 22.49 3.28
C SER A 55 35.13 22.54 3.48
N THR A 56 34.65 23.33 4.44
CA THR A 56 33.23 23.52 4.75
C THR A 56 32.47 24.14 3.59
N ARG A 57 33.00 25.18 2.93
CA ARG A 57 32.41 25.71 1.68
C ARG A 57 32.36 24.65 0.58
N ARG A 58 33.40 23.82 0.42
CA ARG A 58 33.43 22.73 -0.58
C ARG A 58 32.45 21.59 -0.22
N LEU A 59 32.21 21.34 1.07
CA LEU A 59 31.21 20.38 1.54
C LEU A 59 29.79 20.89 1.25
N LEU A 60 29.47 22.11 1.67
CA LEU A 60 28.19 22.79 1.43
C LEU A 60 27.89 22.96 -0.08
N HIS A 61 28.90 23.32 -0.87
CA HIS A 61 28.80 23.42 -2.32
C HIS A 61 28.53 22.06 -2.98
N ARG A 62 29.09 20.96 -2.44
CA ARG A 62 28.89 19.59 -2.94
C ARG A 62 27.56 18.98 -2.48
N THR A 63 27.06 19.31 -1.30
CA THR A 63 25.69 18.90 -0.88
C THR A 63 24.62 19.64 -1.68
N TRP A 64 24.83 20.93 -1.96
CA TRP A 64 23.88 21.78 -2.69
C TRP A 64 23.93 21.65 -4.23
N ARG A 65 25.11 21.62 -4.86
CA ARG A 65 25.24 21.48 -6.33
C ARG A 65 25.31 20.03 -6.82
N GLY A 66 25.59 19.08 -5.93
CA GLY A 66 25.68 17.66 -6.28
C GLY A 66 27.04 17.27 -6.82
N ARG A 67 27.08 16.56 -7.94
CA ARG A 67 28.35 16.13 -8.56
C ARG A 67 28.88 17.17 -9.56
N PRO A 68 30.20 17.21 -9.84
CA PRO A 68 30.76 18.10 -10.86
C PRO A 68 30.17 17.90 -12.27
N GLU A 69 29.73 16.68 -12.60
CA GLU A 69 29.08 16.35 -13.87
C GLU A 69 27.56 16.54 -13.90
N ASP A 70 26.91 16.79 -12.75
CA ASP A 70 25.48 17.14 -12.70
C ASP A 70 25.33 18.65 -13.04
N PRO A 71 24.36 19.08 -13.87
CA PRO A 71 24.13 20.51 -14.13
C PRO A 71 23.64 21.21 -12.86
N THR A 72 23.98 22.48 -12.68
CA THR A 72 23.83 23.22 -11.41
C THR A 72 22.42 23.26 -10.81
N TRP A 73 21.38 23.12 -11.63
CA TRP A 73 19.98 23.04 -11.20
C TRP A 73 19.54 21.65 -10.72
N ALA A 74 20.24 20.57 -11.08
CA ALA A 74 19.78 19.20 -10.87
C ALA A 74 19.62 18.83 -9.39
N ARG A 75 20.56 19.28 -8.54
CA ARG A 75 20.55 18.98 -7.11
C ARG A 75 19.57 19.89 -6.34
N PRO A 76 19.49 21.22 -6.57
CA PRO A 76 18.43 22.05 -6.01
C PRO A 76 17.02 21.59 -6.41
N ALA A 77 16.79 21.27 -7.69
CA ALA A 77 15.49 20.79 -8.16
C ALA A 77 15.10 19.42 -7.57
N PHE A 78 16.07 18.54 -7.31
CA PHE A 78 15.83 17.29 -6.58
C PHE A 78 15.44 17.53 -5.12
N LEU A 79 16.12 18.46 -4.43
CA LEU A 79 15.78 18.81 -3.05
C LEU A 79 14.40 19.49 -2.98
N ALA A 80 14.08 20.36 -3.95
CA ALA A 80 12.76 20.97 -4.08
C ALA A 80 11.65 19.93 -4.35
N LEU A 81 11.91 18.92 -5.19
CA LEU A 81 10.99 17.79 -5.39
C LEU A 81 10.74 17.03 -4.08
N LEU A 82 11.79 16.62 -3.35
CA LEU A 82 11.62 15.92 -2.07
C LEU A 82 10.91 16.78 -1.02
N ALA A 83 11.21 18.08 -0.95
CA ALA A 83 10.53 19.00 -0.04
C ALA A 83 9.05 19.17 -0.40
N ALA A 84 8.71 19.29 -1.69
CA ALA A 84 7.33 19.35 -2.16
C ALA A 84 6.57 18.05 -1.87
N THR A 85 7.17 16.87 -2.10
CA THR A 85 6.57 15.58 -1.71
C THR A 85 6.39 15.48 -0.19
N LEU A 86 7.36 15.93 0.60
CA LEU A 86 7.26 15.92 2.07
C LEU A 86 6.13 16.82 2.57
N VAL A 87 6.01 18.04 2.05
CA VAL A 87 4.91 18.96 2.39
C VAL A 87 3.57 18.37 1.94
N LEU A 88 3.49 17.80 0.73
CA LEU A 88 2.27 17.18 0.20
C LEU A 88 1.82 15.98 1.04
N TYR A 89 2.73 15.14 1.52
CA TYR A 89 2.39 13.94 2.28
C TYR A 89 2.19 14.20 3.77
N LEU A 90 2.81 15.24 4.35
CA LEU A 90 2.51 15.69 5.71
C LEU A 90 1.30 16.64 5.80
N TYR A 91 0.79 17.14 4.67
CA TYR A 91 -0.40 17.99 4.64
C TYR A 91 -1.61 17.25 5.25
N ASP A 92 -2.25 17.91 6.21
CA ASP A 92 -3.43 17.45 6.97
C ASP A 92 -3.42 15.96 7.37
N LEU A 93 -2.25 15.44 7.73
CA LEU A 93 -2.05 14.01 7.97
C LEU A 93 -2.89 13.48 9.14
N GLY A 94 -3.29 14.36 10.07
CA GLY A 94 -4.12 14.05 11.22
C GLY A 94 -5.59 13.76 10.90
N ALA A 95 -6.12 14.23 9.76
CA ALA A 95 -7.53 14.04 9.38
C ALA A 95 -7.90 12.55 9.18
N SER A 96 -6.92 11.72 8.84
CA SER A 96 -7.09 10.26 8.74
C SER A 96 -7.20 9.56 10.11
N GLY A 97 -6.98 10.23 11.24
CA GLY A 97 -7.12 9.63 12.57
C GLY A 97 -6.21 8.41 12.75
N TYR A 98 -6.79 7.24 13.06
CA TYR A 98 -6.06 5.96 13.14
C TYR A 98 -5.96 5.21 11.79
N ALA A 99 -6.39 5.81 10.68
CA ALA A 99 -6.39 5.23 9.34
C ALA A 99 -7.05 3.84 9.33
N ASN A 100 -6.29 2.77 9.09
CA ASN A 100 -6.74 1.40 9.29
C ASN A 100 -6.56 0.99 10.76
N SER A 101 -7.67 0.93 11.51
CA SER A 101 -7.69 0.59 12.93
C SER A 101 -6.99 -0.74 13.25
N PHE A 102 -7.15 -1.77 12.41
CA PHE A 102 -6.51 -3.08 12.55
C PHE A 102 -4.98 -3.00 12.71
N TYR A 103 -4.30 -2.27 11.83
CA TYR A 103 -2.85 -2.09 11.92
C TYR A 103 -2.47 -1.10 13.03
N SER A 104 -3.27 -0.06 13.28
CA SER A 104 -3.04 0.88 14.38
C SER A 104 -3.10 0.21 15.76
N ALA A 105 -4.02 -0.74 15.98
CA ALA A 105 -4.08 -1.53 17.21
C ALA A 105 -2.86 -2.43 17.39
N ALA A 106 -2.34 -3.03 16.31
CA ALA A 106 -1.12 -3.82 16.35
C ALA A 106 0.16 -2.99 16.58
N VAL A 107 0.22 -1.78 16.00
CA VAL A 107 1.26 -0.79 16.25
C VAL A 107 1.26 -0.36 17.72
N GLN A 108 0.08 -0.06 18.28
CA GLN A 108 -0.09 0.23 19.70
C GLN A 108 0.37 -0.96 20.57
N ALA A 109 -0.05 -2.18 20.26
CA ALA A 109 0.35 -3.39 20.97
C ALA A 109 1.88 -3.56 21.00
N GLY A 110 2.54 -3.38 19.86
CA GLY A 110 4.01 -3.43 19.74
C GLY A 110 4.74 -2.31 20.48
N SER A 111 4.12 -1.12 20.62
CA SER A 111 4.70 -0.04 21.42
C SER A 111 4.79 -0.40 22.91
N GLN A 112 3.86 -1.21 23.42
CA GLN A 112 3.84 -1.66 24.81
C GLN A 112 4.69 -2.93 24.99
N SER A 113 4.42 -3.96 24.19
CA SER A 113 4.98 -5.31 24.35
C SER A 113 5.98 -5.62 23.23
N TRP A 114 7.25 -5.89 23.60
CA TRP A 114 8.27 -6.34 22.64
C TRP A 114 7.92 -7.68 21.97
N LYS A 115 7.08 -8.50 22.62
CA LYS A 115 6.59 -9.76 22.04
C LYS A 115 5.52 -9.48 20.96
N ALA A 116 4.57 -8.60 21.25
CA ALA A 116 3.59 -8.15 20.26
C ALA A 116 4.28 -7.44 19.08
N PHE A 117 5.34 -6.67 19.34
CA PHE A 117 6.18 -6.03 18.32
C PHE A 117 6.90 -7.07 17.43
N PHE A 118 7.44 -8.14 18.02
CA PHE A 118 8.09 -9.20 17.28
C PHE A 118 7.12 -9.99 16.39
N PHE A 119 5.91 -10.29 16.86
CA PHE A 119 4.94 -11.10 16.10
C PHE A 119 3.98 -10.30 15.22
N GLY A 120 3.78 -9.00 15.47
CA GLY A 120 2.69 -8.22 14.86
C GLY A 120 1.34 -8.53 15.49
N SER A 121 1.27 -8.67 16.82
CA SER A 121 0.02 -8.99 17.53
C SER A 121 -0.98 -7.84 17.55
N SER A 122 -2.27 -8.14 17.44
CA SER A 122 -3.36 -7.15 17.48
C SER A 122 -3.56 -6.52 18.86
N ASP A 123 -3.08 -7.17 19.93
CA ASP A 123 -3.19 -6.72 21.32
C ASP A 123 -1.86 -6.93 22.08
N ALA A 124 -1.63 -6.16 23.15
CA ALA A 124 -0.37 -6.19 23.88
C ALA A 124 -0.18 -7.47 24.73
N ALA A 125 -1.27 -8.15 25.09
CA ALA A 125 -1.26 -9.46 25.75
C ALA A 125 -1.21 -10.64 24.75
N ASN A 126 -1.08 -10.34 23.45
CA ASN A 126 -0.50 -11.21 22.44
C ASN A 126 -1.36 -12.47 22.15
N SER A 127 -2.67 -12.29 21.89
CA SER A 127 -3.59 -13.40 21.56
C SER A 127 -3.47 -13.85 20.10
N ILE A 128 -3.47 -12.92 19.14
CA ILE A 128 -3.47 -13.19 17.69
C ILE A 128 -2.65 -12.14 16.92
N THR A 129 -2.15 -12.47 15.73
CA THR A 129 -1.45 -11.53 14.83
C THR A 129 -2.39 -10.84 13.85
N VAL A 130 -1.91 -9.77 13.23
CA VAL A 130 -2.44 -9.33 11.93
C VAL A 130 -2.18 -10.38 10.84
N ASP A 131 -2.83 -10.26 9.69
CA ASP A 131 -2.73 -11.21 8.56
C ASP A 131 -1.47 -10.98 7.68
N LYS A 132 -0.39 -10.44 8.28
CA LYS A 132 0.84 -9.98 7.61
C LYS A 132 2.07 -10.22 8.50
N PRO A 133 3.26 -10.43 7.92
CA PRO A 133 4.51 -10.32 8.66
C PRO A 133 4.77 -8.85 9.11
N PRO A 134 5.51 -8.63 10.19
CA PRO A 134 5.43 -7.40 10.98
C PRO A 134 6.38 -6.27 10.54
N ALA A 135 7.18 -6.41 9.47
CA ALA A 135 8.18 -5.39 9.14
C ALA A 135 7.58 -4.01 8.82
N ALA A 136 6.34 -3.97 8.31
CA ALA A 136 5.57 -2.73 8.15
C ALA A 136 5.21 -2.06 9.49
N LEU A 137 4.98 -2.86 10.55
CA LEU A 137 4.56 -2.37 11.85
C LEU A 137 5.74 -1.85 12.68
N TRP A 138 6.98 -2.29 12.41
CA TRP A 138 8.14 -1.92 13.21
C TRP A 138 8.46 -0.41 13.23
N PRO A 139 8.47 0.33 12.10
CA PRO A 139 8.73 1.78 12.12
C PRO A 139 7.66 2.55 12.90
N MET A 140 6.39 2.22 12.67
CA MET A 140 5.24 2.82 13.36
C MET A 140 5.24 2.47 14.86
N GLY A 141 5.52 1.20 15.22
CA GLY A 141 5.58 0.72 16.60
C GLY A 141 6.71 1.37 17.41
N LEU A 142 7.88 1.58 16.80
CA LEU A 142 8.98 2.33 17.41
C LEU A 142 8.64 3.82 17.56
N SER A 143 8.02 4.44 16.54
CA SER A 143 7.56 5.82 16.59
C SER A 143 6.55 6.05 17.72
N VAL A 144 5.52 5.20 17.83
CA VAL A 144 4.53 5.25 18.93
C VAL A 144 5.17 4.95 20.29
N ARG A 145 6.21 4.09 20.36
CA ARG A 145 6.95 3.82 21.60
C ARG A 145 7.79 5.00 22.07
N LEU A 146 8.28 5.84 21.15
CA LEU A 146 9.08 7.03 21.45
C LEU A 146 8.24 8.29 21.71
N PHE A 147 7.10 8.42 21.03
CA PHE A 147 6.33 9.67 20.97
C PHE A 147 4.87 9.55 21.41
N GLY A 148 4.47 8.39 21.96
CA GLY A 148 3.11 8.10 22.39
C GLY A 148 2.16 7.70 21.24
N LEU A 149 0.95 7.26 21.58
CA LEU A 149 -0.06 6.90 20.59
C LEU A 149 -0.75 8.15 20.02
N GLY A 150 -0.66 8.31 18.70
CA GLY A 150 -1.35 9.36 17.96
C GLY A 150 -1.23 9.18 16.46
N SER A 151 -2.10 9.87 15.71
CA SER A 151 -2.19 9.77 14.24
C SER A 151 -0.85 10.05 13.55
N TRP A 152 -0.17 11.14 13.92
CA TRP A 152 1.11 11.52 13.33
C TRP A 152 2.21 10.50 13.62
N GLN A 153 2.25 9.94 14.83
CA GLN A 153 3.25 8.93 15.23
C GLN A 153 3.12 7.65 14.39
N ILE A 154 1.91 7.31 13.95
CA ILE A 154 1.63 6.18 13.06
C ILE A 154 1.91 6.54 11.59
N LEU A 155 1.48 7.71 11.11
CA LEU A 155 1.46 8.01 9.67
C LEU A 155 2.71 8.73 9.13
N VAL A 156 3.49 9.43 9.97
CA VAL A 156 4.75 10.08 9.55
C VAL A 156 5.79 9.08 9.01
N PRO A 157 6.01 7.89 9.62
CA PRO A 157 6.87 6.85 9.03
C PRO A 157 6.52 6.51 7.58
N GLU A 158 5.24 6.34 7.27
CA GLU A 158 4.76 5.98 5.92
C GLU A 158 4.98 7.14 4.93
N ALA A 159 4.73 8.38 5.35
CA ALA A 159 4.99 9.58 4.54
C ALA A 159 6.47 9.75 4.22
N LEU A 160 7.36 9.49 5.20
CA LEU A 160 8.81 9.49 5.01
C LEU A 160 9.26 8.37 4.07
N MET A 161 8.62 7.19 4.11
CA MET A 161 8.86 6.11 3.15
C MET A 161 8.40 6.48 1.72
N GLY A 162 7.33 7.27 1.57
CA GLY A 162 6.94 7.86 0.30
C GLY A 162 7.98 8.81 -0.29
N VAL A 163 8.46 9.77 0.52
CA VAL A 163 9.54 10.70 0.14
C VAL A 163 10.83 9.94 -0.21
N ALA A 164 11.18 8.90 0.57
CA ALA A 164 12.31 8.03 0.28
C ALA A 164 12.12 7.28 -1.06
N THR A 165 10.91 6.78 -1.36
CA THR A 165 10.60 6.06 -2.61
C THR A 165 10.78 6.97 -3.83
N VAL A 166 10.28 8.21 -3.76
CA VAL A 166 10.53 9.25 -4.78
C VAL A 166 12.05 9.52 -4.92
N GLY A 167 12.78 9.56 -3.81
CA GLY A 167 14.24 9.71 -3.79
C GLY A 167 15.01 8.59 -4.50
N VAL A 168 14.64 7.32 -4.25
CA VAL A 168 15.28 6.16 -4.86
C VAL A 168 14.88 6.01 -6.34
N LEU A 169 13.61 6.27 -6.68
CA LEU A 169 13.13 6.29 -8.08
C LEU A 169 13.88 7.34 -8.92
N TYR A 170 14.01 8.56 -8.40
CA TYR A 170 14.84 9.61 -9.00
C TYR A 170 16.30 9.13 -9.19
N ALA A 171 16.89 8.51 -8.17
CA ALA A 171 18.27 8.01 -8.22
C ALA A 171 18.45 6.86 -9.24
N ALA A 172 17.44 6.02 -9.45
CA ALA A 172 17.43 4.97 -10.47
C ALA A 172 17.34 5.53 -11.89
N VAL A 173 16.34 6.37 -12.15
CA VAL A 173 16.06 6.89 -13.50
C VAL A 173 17.14 7.89 -13.94
N ARG A 174 17.56 8.82 -13.07
CA ARG A 174 18.56 9.84 -13.44
C ARG A 174 19.89 9.24 -13.90
N ARG A 175 20.25 8.08 -13.33
CA ARG A 175 21.55 7.43 -13.52
C ARG A 175 21.81 7.01 -14.96
N ARG A 176 20.76 6.81 -15.75
CA ARG A 176 20.87 6.44 -17.18
C ARG A 176 20.14 7.37 -18.15
N PHE A 177 19.19 8.18 -17.66
CA PHE A 177 18.34 9.05 -18.50
C PHE A 177 18.46 10.55 -18.17
N GLY A 178 19.39 10.92 -17.27
CA GLY A 178 19.69 12.30 -16.88
C GLY A 178 18.75 12.87 -15.79
N PRO A 179 19.14 13.97 -15.11
CA PRO A 179 18.37 14.52 -13.99
C PRO A 179 16.92 14.86 -14.33
N GLY A 180 16.64 15.36 -15.54
CA GLY A 180 15.29 15.68 -15.99
C GLY A 180 14.35 14.47 -15.98
N ALA A 181 14.79 13.33 -16.54
CA ALA A 181 14.04 12.07 -16.49
C ALA A 181 13.78 11.60 -15.05
N GLY A 182 14.76 11.78 -14.16
CA GLY A 182 14.63 11.49 -12.74
C GLY A 182 13.58 12.37 -12.07
N LEU A 183 13.57 13.68 -12.35
CA LEU A 183 12.55 14.60 -11.82
C LEU A 183 11.16 14.24 -12.34
N THR A 184 11.01 13.96 -13.64
CA THR A 184 9.73 13.52 -14.22
C THR A 184 9.22 12.25 -13.54
N ALA A 185 10.07 11.22 -13.37
CA ALA A 185 9.65 10.00 -12.69
C ALA A 185 9.29 10.25 -11.21
N GLY A 186 10.10 11.00 -10.47
CA GLY A 186 9.80 11.31 -9.07
C GLY A 186 8.52 12.14 -8.89
N ALA A 187 8.29 13.13 -9.75
CA ALA A 187 7.08 13.96 -9.75
C ALA A 187 5.83 13.15 -10.15
N VAL A 188 5.94 12.26 -11.14
CA VAL A 188 4.82 11.37 -11.53
C VAL A 188 4.42 10.44 -10.38
N LEU A 189 5.39 9.85 -9.66
CA LEU A 189 5.08 9.04 -8.48
C LEU A 189 4.45 9.90 -7.37
N ALA A 190 5.03 11.07 -7.08
CA ALA A 190 4.52 11.97 -6.04
C ALA A 190 3.06 12.41 -6.27
N LEU A 191 2.68 12.59 -7.55
CA LEU A 191 1.39 13.10 -8.01
C LEU A 191 0.47 11.98 -8.57
N THR A 192 0.73 10.72 -8.23
CA THR A 192 -0.18 9.60 -8.52
C THR A 192 -1.17 9.45 -7.35
N PRO A 193 -2.51 9.55 -7.56
CA PRO A 193 -3.48 9.62 -6.46
C PRO A 193 -3.39 8.46 -5.46
N VAL A 194 -3.37 7.21 -5.94
CA VAL A 194 -3.26 6.03 -5.07
C VAL A 194 -1.91 5.94 -4.33
N ALA A 195 -0.84 6.54 -4.88
CA ALA A 195 0.44 6.63 -4.19
C ALA A 195 0.39 7.68 -3.07
N ALA A 196 -0.17 8.87 -3.34
CA ALA A 196 -0.35 9.91 -2.33
C ALA A 196 -1.28 9.49 -1.18
N LEU A 197 -2.32 8.69 -1.48
CA LEU A 197 -3.14 8.04 -0.44
C LEU A 197 -2.30 7.06 0.38
N MET A 198 -1.64 6.10 -0.26
CA MET A 198 -1.02 4.97 0.44
C MET A 198 0.34 5.28 1.09
N PHE A 199 0.96 6.41 0.76
CA PHE A 199 2.04 7.00 1.56
C PHE A 199 1.53 7.86 2.72
N ARG A 200 0.21 8.02 2.90
CA ARG A 200 -0.45 8.69 4.04
C ARG A 200 -1.33 7.73 4.84
N PHE A 201 -1.10 6.42 4.72
CA PHE A 201 -1.98 5.37 5.25
C PHE A 201 -1.16 4.18 5.77
N ASN A 202 -1.56 3.63 6.93
CA ASN A 202 -0.81 2.66 7.72
C ASN A 202 -0.92 1.18 7.26
N ASN A 203 -1.21 0.93 5.99
CA ASN A 203 -1.12 -0.42 5.42
C ASN A 203 0.33 -0.73 5.01
N PRO A 204 0.74 -2.01 4.85
CA PRO A 204 2.12 -2.40 4.49
C PRO A 204 2.69 -1.88 3.14
N ASP A 205 1.93 -1.08 2.40
CA ASP A 205 2.20 -0.73 1.00
C ASP A 205 3.28 0.34 0.83
N ALA A 206 3.46 1.26 1.79
CA ALA A 206 4.50 2.30 1.72
C ALA A 206 5.91 1.70 1.84
N LEU A 207 6.14 0.87 2.87
CA LEU A 207 7.39 0.11 3.02
C LEU A 207 7.63 -0.84 1.84
N LEU A 208 6.59 -1.52 1.35
CA LEU A 208 6.70 -2.39 0.19
C LEU A 208 7.15 -1.61 -1.05
N ALA A 209 6.52 -0.47 -1.37
CA ALA A 209 6.89 0.35 -2.51
C ALA A 209 8.36 0.83 -2.44
N LEU A 210 8.80 1.27 -1.25
CA LEU A 210 10.19 1.66 -0.99
C LEU A 210 11.17 0.51 -1.26
N LEU A 211 10.90 -0.68 -0.71
CA LEU A 211 11.76 -1.85 -0.87
C LEU A 211 11.76 -2.36 -2.31
N MET A 212 10.63 -2.40 -3.01
CA MET A 212 10.53 -2.83 -4.41
C MET A 212 11.30 -1.89 -5.36
N VAL A 213 11.16 -0.58 -5.18
CA VAL A 213 11.94 0.43 -5.94
C VAL A 213 13.43 0.33 -5.62
N THR A 214 13.79 0.02 -4.37
CA THR A 214 15.18 -0.21 -3.96
C THR A 214 15.76 -1.50 -4.55
N ALA A 215 14.98 -2.59 -4.59
CA ALA A 215 15.37 -3.84 -5.23
C ALA A 215 15.62 -3.65 -6.73
N ILE A 216 14.72 -2.93 -7.43
CA ILE A 216 14.90 -2.55 -8.84
C ILE A 216 16.18 -1.70 -9.02
N TYR A 217 16.40 -0.68 -8.18
CA TYR A 217 17.64 0.11 -8.21
C TYR A 217 18.88 -0.79 -8.10
N LEU A 218 18.90 -1.70 -7.13
CA LEU A 218 20.02 -2.60 -6.86
C LEU A 218 20.25 -3.62 -7.99
N VAL A 219 19.19 -4.19 -8.58
CA VAL A 219 19.30 -5.05 -9.77
C VAL A 219 19.86 -4.26 -10.96
N LEU A 220 19.41 -3.02 -11.20
CA LEU A 220 19.98 -2.16 -12.25
C LEU A 220 21.46 -1.86 -11.98
N ARG A 221 21.85 -1.56 -10.73
CA ARG A 221 23.26 -1.41 -10.33
C ARG A 221 24.08 -2.69 -10.54
N ALA A 222 23.48 -3.87 -10.39
CA ALA A 222 24.12 -5.15 -10.65
C ALA A 222 24.29 -5.41 -12.16
N ILE A 223 23.33 -5.01 -13.00
CA ILE A 223 23.36 -5.22 -14.46
C ILE A 223 24.44 -4.36 -15.13
N GLU A 224 24.71 -3.15 -14.63
CA GLU A 224 25.68 -2.21 -15.22
C GLU A 224 27.09 -2.80 -15.40
N ASP A 225 27.59 -3.54 -14.41
CA ASP A 225 28.97 -4.02 -14.36
C ASP A 225 29.13 -5.43 -13.74
N ALA A 226 28.04 -6.18 -13.64
CA ALA A 226 27.98 -7.55 -13.09
C ALA A 226 28.53 -7.69 -11.65
N ARG A 227 28.58 -6.61 -10.85
CA ARG A 227 29.03 -6.68 -9.45
C ARG A 227 28.04 -7.44 -8.56
N THR A 228 28.48 -8.62 -8.09
CA THR A 228 27.74 -9.50 -7.17
C THR A 228 27.12 -8.76 -5.99
N LYS A 229 27.85 -7.82 -5.36
CA LYS A 229 27.41 -7.12 -4.14
C LYS A 229 26.04 -6.42 -4.28
N TRP A 230 25.74 -5.85 -5.47
CA TRP A 230 24.46 -5.18 -5.68
C TRP A 230 23.31 -6.18 -5.79
N LEU A 231 23.57 -7.37 -6.32
CA LEU A 231 22.57 -8.45 -6.42
C LEU A 231 22.34 -9.13 -5.06
N LEU A 232 23.37 -9.28 -4.22
CA LEU A 232 23.19 -9.76 -2.84
C LEU A 232 22.37 -8.76 -2.01
N LEU A 233 22.64 -7.46 -2.15
CA LEU A 233 21.83 -6.42 -1.52
C LEU A 233 20.39 -6.43 -2.05
N ALA A 234 20.16 -6.66 -3.35
CA ALA A 234 18.82 -6.83 -3.90
C ALA A 234 18.10 -8.04 -3.29
N GLY A 235 18.81 -9.17 -3.11
CA GLY A 235 18.30 -10.35 -2.40
C GLY A 235 17.88 -10.02 -0.97
N ALA A 236 18.74 -9.35 -0.21
CA ALA A 236 18.43 -8.93 1.16
C ALA A 236 17.17 -8.04 1.22
N VAL A 237 17.05 -7.07 0.30
CA VAL A 237 15.89 -6.18 0.20
C VAL A 237 14.62 -6.96 -0.19
N PHE A 238 14.68 -7.96 -1.06
CA PHE A 238 13.55 -8.85 -1.34
C PHE A 238 13.16 -9.75 -0.15
N GLY A 239 14.11 -10.08 0.74
CA GLY A 239 13.84 -10.79 1.99
C GLY A 239 13.06 -9.92 2.99
N PHE A 240 13.49 -8.66 3.17
CA PHE A 240 12.74 -7.68 3.98
C PHE A 240 11.38 -7.31 3.36
N ALA A 241 11.27 -7.26 2.03
CA ALA A 241 10.00 -7.00 1.35
C ALA A 241 9.02 -8.17 1.54
N PHE A 242 9.51 -9.42 1.55
CA PHE A 242 8.71 -10.57 1.95
C PHE A 242 8.21 -10.45 3.40
N LEU A 243 9.05 -9.97 4.33
CA LEU A 243 8.63 -9.65 5.71
C LEU A 243 7.72 -8.41 5.83
N THR A 244 7.42 -7.74 4.72
CA THR A 244 6.44 -6.65 4.63
C THR A 244 5.09 -7.14 4.08
N LYS A 245 5.08 -7.90 2.97
CA LYS A 245 3.83 -8.32 2.29
C LYS A 245 3.93 -9.68 1.56
N THR A 246 4.70 -10.62 2.09
CA THR A 246 4.88 -12.01 1.61
C THR A 246 5.12 -12.12 0.10
N LEU A 247 4.41 -12.99 -0.62
CA LEU A 247 4.64 -13.31 -2.02
C LEU A 247 4.38 -12.13 -2.97
N GLN A 248 3.59 -11.13 -2.56
CA GLN A 248 3.40 -9.90 -3.36
C GLN A 248 4.72 -9.14 -3.57
N ALA A 249 5.69 -9.27 -2.66
CA ALA A 249 7.04 -8.73 -2.84
C ALA A 249 7.86 -9.47 -3.91
N TRP A 250 7.53 -10.72 -4.22
CA TRP A 250 8.24 -11.53 -5.21
C TRP A 250 7.57 -11.53 -6.58
N LEU A 251 6.43 -10.84 -6.74
CA LEU A 251 5.73 -10.72 -8.02
C LEU A 251 6.61 -10.16 -9.14
N ILE A 252 7.50 -9.21 -8.86
CA ILE A 252 8.45 -8.67 -9.85
C ILE A 252 9.76 -9.45 -9.96
N LEU A 253 9.99 -10.46 -9.12
CA LEU A 253 11.26 -11.17 -9.06
C LEU A 253 11.58 -11.97 -10.34
N PRO A 254 10.63 -12.69 -10.98
CA PRO A 254 10.89 -13.40 -12.24
C PRO A 254 11.42 -12.51 -13.38
N PRO A 255 10.79 -11.39 -13.78
CA PRO A 255 11.34 -10.54 -14.84
C PRO A 255 12.69 -9.92 -14.46
N LEU A 256 12.91 -9.54 -13.20
CA LEU A 256 14.21 -9.01 -12.75
C LEU A 256 15.32 -10.07 -12.83
N ALA A 257 15.05 -11.30 -12.38
CA ALA A 257 16.00 -12.41 -12.44
C ALA A 257 16.33 -12.81 -13.89
N VAL A 258 15.31 -12.91 -14.75
CA VAL A 258 15.48 -13.18 -16.19
C VAL A 258 16.29 -12.07 -16.86
N VAL A 259 16.00 -10.79 -16.60
CA VAL A 259 16.77 -9.70 -17.22
C VAL A 259 18.21 -9.65 -16.67
N TYR A 260 18.48 -10.02 -15.41
CA TYR A 260 19.85 -10.20 -14.94
C TYR A 260 20.57 -11.34 -15.67
N ALA A 261 19.95 -12.52 -15.72
CA ALA A 261 20.47 -13.70 -16.39
C ALA A 261 20.73 -13.47 -17.89
N VAL A 262 19.87 -12.70 -18.57
CA VAL A 262 19.97 -12.40 -20.00
C VAL A 262 20.89 -11.21 -20.28
N CYS A 263 20.90 -10.14 -19.50
CA CYS A 263 21.59 -8.88 -19.84
C CYS A 263 22.94 -8.64 -19.14
N ALA A 264 23.28 -9.29 -18.02
CA ALA A 264 24.53 -8.95 -17.31
C ALA A 264 25.83 -9.18 -18.16
N PRO A 265 26.86 -8.32 -18.00
CA PRO A 265 28.11 -8.35 -18.78
C PRO A 265 29.17 -9.33 -18.23
N THR A 266 28.76 -10.56 -17.91
CA THR A 266 29.63 -11.63 -17.34
C THR A 266 29.26 -13.00 -17.94
N PRO A 267 30.12 -14.05 -17.92
CA PRO A 267 29.76 -15.39 -18.41
C PRO A 267 28.53 -15.99 -17.70
N LEU A 268 27.77 -16.84 -18.41
CA LEU A 268 26.46 -17.35 -17.94
C LEU A 268 26.55 -18.07 -16.58
N ARG A 269 27.52 -18.98 -16.40
CA ARG A 269 27.77 -19.68 -15.13
C ARG A 269 27.88 -18.70 -13.95
N ARG A 270 28.56 -17.56 -14.14
CA ARG A 270 28.70 -16.54 -13.09
C ARG A 270 27.39 -15.81 -12.82
N ARG A 271 26.54 -15.55 -13.82
CA ARG A 271 25.20 -14.97 -13.60
C ARG A 271 24.31 -15.90 -12.77
N LEU A 272 24.32 -17.18 -13.09
CA LEU A 272 23.52 -18.20 -12.38
C LEU A 272 24.00 -18.36 -10.93
N LEU A 273 25.31 -18.44 -10.69
CA LEU A 273 25.88 -18.44 -9.34
C LEU A 273 25.55 -17.15 -8.57
N GLN A 274 25.61 -15.98 -9.21
CA GLN A 274 25.24 -14.71 -8.59
C GLN A 274 23.75 -14.68 -8.20
N LEU A 275 22.85 -15.18 -9.05
CA LEU A 275 21.43 -15.32 -8.75
C LEU A 275 21.17 -16.33 -7.62
N LEU A 276 21.90 -17.47 -7.60
CA LEU A 276 21.82 -18.45 -6.52
C LEU A 276 22.24 -17.85 -5.17
N TYR A 277 23.36 -17.13 -5.11
CA TYR A 277 23.79 -16.44 -3.89
C TYR A 277 22.82 -15.33 -3.47
N ALA A 278 22.24 -14.59 -4.42
CA ALA A 278 21.23 -13.57 -4.13
C ALA A 278 19.92 -14.20 -3.58
N GLY A 279 19.50 -15.35 -4.13
CA GLY A 279 18.39 -16.15 -3.61
C GLY A 279 18.67 -16.68 -2.20
N GLY A 280 19.88 -17.17 -1.94
CA GLY A 280 20.31 -17.55 -0.58
C GLY A 280 20.24 -16.39 0.41
N VAL A 281 20.76 -15.21 0.04
CA VAL A 281 20.66 -14.01 0.89
C VAL A 281 19.21 -13.54 1.09
N MET A 282 18.35 -13.69 0.08
CA MET A 282 16.90 -13.42 0.19
C MET A 282 16.21 -14.36 1.18
N VAL A 283 16.49 -15.67 1.08
CA VAL A 283 15.96 -16.69 2.01
C VAL A 283 16.47 -16.46 3.43
N LEU A 284 17.73 -16.05 3.62
CA LEU A 284 18.24 -15.70 4.94
C LEU A 284 17.59 -14.42 5.50
N ALA A 285 17.48 -13.36 4.70
CA ALA A 285 16.96 -12.06 5.14
C ALA A 285 15.44 -12.04 5.40
N GLY A 286 14.66 -12.88 4.70
CA GLY A 286 13.22 -13.05 4.96
C GLY A 286 12.91 -14.23 5.89
N GLY A 287 13.64 -15.34 5.76
CA GLY A 287 13.32 -16.61 6.41
C GLY A 287 13.70 -16.71 7.88
N TRP A 288 14.60 -15.87 8.40
CA TRP A 288 14.99 -15.93 9.82
C TRP A 288 13.81 -15.74 10.77
N TRP A 289 12.94 -14.76 10.49
CA TRP A 289 11.75 -14.49 11.29
C TRP A 289 10.71 -15.60 11.13
N VAL A 290 10.49 -16.08 9.89
CA VAL A 290 9.58 -17.20 9.60
C VAL A 290 9.99 -18.46 10.35
N ALA A 291 11.28 -18.80 10.34
CA ALA A 291 11.82 -19.94 11.06
C ALA A 291 11.60 -19.81 12.58
N ILE A 292 11.81 -18.62 13.16
CA ILE A 292 11.50 -18.38 14.58
C ILE A 292 10.00 -18.56 14.84
N VAL A 293 9.11 -18.01 14.00
CA VAL A 293 7.65 -18.09 14.21
C VAL A 293 7.12 -19.52 14.11
N GLU A 294 7.60 -20.33 13.16
CA GLU A 294 7.15 -21.72 13.03
C GLU A 294 7.75 -22.64 14.10
N LEU A 295 9.00 -22.40 14.53
CA LEU A 295 9.67 -23.20 15.57
C LEU A 295 9.30 -22.80 17.00
N TRP A 296 8.79 -21.58 17.23
CA TRP A 296 8.40 -21.12 18.56
C TRP A 296 7.14 -21.87 19.04
N PRO A 297 7.16 -22.52 20.23
CA PRO A 297 6.07 -23.39 20.68
C PRO A 297 4.69 -22.72 20.65
N LYS A 298 3.73 -23.33 19.92
CA LYS A 298 2.38 -22.79 19.64
C LYS A 298 1.60 -22.35 20.90
N SER A 299 1.83 -23.00 22.05
CA SER A 299 1.22 -22.65 23.35
C SER A 299 1.76 -21.36 23.99
N SER A 300 2.85 -20.81 23.47
CA SER A 300 3.61 -19.70 24.07
C SER A 300 3.80 -18.50 23.12
N ARG A 301 3.15 -18.51 21.96
CA ARG A 301 3.17 -17.45 20.94
C ARG A 301 1.72 -17.06 20.55
N PRO A 302 1.49 -15.97 19.80
CA PRO A 302 0.13 -15.64 19.37
C PRO A 302 -0.33 -16.65 18.32
N TYR A 303 -1.64 -16.71 18.13
CA TYR A 303 -2.20 -17.34 16.94
C TYR A 303 -1.83 -16.55 15.68
N ILE A 304 -1.52 -17.21 14.56
CA ILE A 304 -1.24 -16.53 13.29
C ILE A 304 -2.55 -16.20 12.58
N GLY A 305 -2.94 -14.91 12.60
CA GLY A 305 -4.19 -14.45 12.02
C GLY A 305 -4.28 -14.66 10.50
N GLY A 306 -5.45 -15.03 9.99
CA GLY A 306 -5.70 -15.42 8.61
C GLY A 306 -5.20 -16.82 8.25
N SER A 307 -4.92 -17.67 9.25
CA SER A 307 -4.59 -19.09 9.07
C SER A 307 -5.63 -19.96 9.79
N GLN A 308 -5.84 -21.20 9.32
CA GLN A 308 -6.79 -22.14 9.94
C GLN A 308 -6.10 -23.23 10.77
N ASP A 309 -4.76 -23.23 10.81
CA ASP A 309 -3.90 -24.25 11.43
C ASP A 309 -2.81 -23.66 12.35
N ASN A 310 -2.84 -22.35 12.57
CA ASN A 310 -1.84 -21.57 13.32
C ASN A 310 -0.43 -21.62 12.69
N SER A 311 -0.33 -21.54 11.35
CA SER A 311 0.94 -21.47 10.60
C SER A 311 1.02 -20.21 9.73
N PHE A 312 2.21 -19.61 9.70
CA PHE A 312 2.55 -18.49 8.82
C PHE A 312 2.88 -18.95 7.39
N LEU A 313 3.42 -20.16 7.21
CA LEU A 313 3.60 -20.76 5.87
C LEU A 313 2.23 -21.05 5.22
N SER A 314 1.27 -21.57 5.98
CA SER A 314 -0.12 -21.73 5.56
C SER A 314 -0.75 -20.41 5.09
N LEU A 315 -0.67 -19.36 5.93
CA LEU A 315 -1.08 -17.99 5.57
C LEU A 315 -0.36 -17.47 4.30
N THR A 316 0.94 -17.75 4.16
CA THR A 316 1.80 -17.26 3.08
C THR A 316 1.45 -17.86 1.71
N PHE A 317 1.24 -19.17 1.65
CA PHE A 317 1.01 -19.88 0.38
C PHE A 317 -0.47 -20.02 0.05
N GLY A 318 -1.35 -20.14 1.04
CA GLY A 318 -2.79 -20.10 0.88
C GLY A 318 -3.29 -18.67 0.66
N TYR A 319 -3.93 -18.09 1.67
CA TYR A 319 -4.65 -16.82 1.57
C TYR A 319 -3.84 -15.64 1.00
N ASN A 320 -2.63 -15.35 1.51
CA ASN A 320 -1.79 -14.27 0.96
C ASN A 320 -1.00 -14.67 -0.30
N GLY A 321 -1.15 -15.90 -0.77
CA GLY A 321 -0.38 -16.49 -1.86
C GLY A 321 -1.23 -16.88 -3.05
N PHE A 322 -1.34 -18.18 -3.31
CA PHE A 322 -2.05 -18.70 -4.47
C PHE A 322 -3.57 -18.45 -4.39
N GLY A 323 -4.14 -18.34 -3.19
CA GLY A 323 -5.54 -17.99 -2.97
C GLY A 323 -5.95 -16.67 -3.62
N ARG A 324 -5.04 -15.67 -3.64
CA ARG A 324 -5.26 -14.41 -4.37
C ARG A 324 -5.51 -14.60 -5.86
N ILE A 325 -4.84 -15.59 -6.45
CA ILE A 325 -4.92 -15.87 -7.89
C ILE A 325 -6.17 -16.69 -8.19
N THR A 326 -6.45 -17.72 -7.41
CA THR A 326 -7.57 -18.66 -7.63
C THR A 326 -8.92 -18.17 -7.14
N GLY A 327 -8.96 -17.28 -6.15
CA GLY A 327 -10.16 -16.92 -5.39
C GLY A 327 -10.44 -17.83 -4.18
N ASP A 328 -9.61 -18.84 -3.92
CA ASP A 328 -9.72 -19.67 -2.71
C ASP A 328 -9.03 -18.98 -1.52
N GLU A 329 -9.81 -18.19 -0.79
CA GLU A 329 -9.34 -17.33 0.28
C GLU A 329 -10.08 -17.62 1.61
N THR A 330 -10.06 -18.88 2.02
CA THR A 330 -10.49 -19.31 3.36
C THR A 330 -9.74 -18.53 4.44
N GLY A 331 -10.43 -17.98 5.46
CA GLY A 331 -9.85 -17.17 6.54
C GLY A 331 -9.57 -15.69 6.21
N SER A 332 -10.11 -15.17 5.11
CA SER A 332 -9.68 -13.87 4.54
C SER A 332 -10.40 -12.61 5.04
N VAL A 333 -9.70 -11.46 4.98
CA VAL A 333 -10.21 -10.15 5.45
C VAL A 333 -11.44 -9.64 4.68
N GLY A 334 -11.67 -10.12 3.46
CA GLY A 334 -12.86 -9.77 2.67
C GLY A 334 -14.08 -10.63 2.97
N GLY A 335 -13.92 -11.70 3.75
CA GLY A 335 -14.86 -12.81 3.85
C GLY A 335 -14.78 -13.72 2.62
N GLY A 336 -14.86 -15.03 2.83
CA GLY A 336 -14.90 -16.03 1.77
C GLY A 336 -16.21 -15.98 0.99
N GLY A 337 -16.31 -15.05 0.04
CA GLY A 337 -17.37 -15.03 -0.96
C GLY A 337 -17.29 -16.28 -1.81
N GLY A 338 -18.16 -17.26 -1.51
CA GLY A 338 -18.13 -18.60 -2.12
C GLY A 338 -18.14 -18.56 -3.65
N GLY A 339 -17.46 -19.54 -4.27
CA GLY A 339 -17.14 -19.56 -5.69
C GLY A 339 -18.35 -19.45 -6.62
N GLY A 340 -18.71 -18.22 -6.98
CA GLY A 340 -19.76 -17.92 -7.95
C GLY A 340 -19.36 -18.39 -9.34
N VAL A 341 -20.03 -19.43 -9.84
CA VAL A 341 -19.79 -20.01 -11.17
C VAL A 341 -20.29 -19.06 -12.25
N GLY A 342 -19.49 -18.05 -12.60
CA GLY A 342 -19.75 -17.09 -13.66
C GLY A 342 -18.93 -15.80 -13.52
N ASN A 343 -18.21 -15.41 -14.58
CA ASN A 343 -17.52 -14.11 -14.71
C ASN A 343 -16.42 -13.75 -13.67
N GLY A 344 -15.75 -14.74 -13.07
CA GLY A 344 -14.30 -14.71 -12.78
C GLY A 344 -13.73 -13.77 -11.71
N GLY A 345 -14.45 -12.74 -11.25
CA GLY A 345 -13.96 -11.74 -10.29
C GLY A 345 -14.69 -11.67 -8.94
N GLY A 346 -15.73 -12.50 -8.74
CA GLY A 346 -16.53 -12.51 -7.51
C GLY A 346 -17.10 -11.14 -7.14
N MET A 347 -17.03 -10.79 -5.86
CA MET A 347 -17.44 -9.48 -5.33
C MET A 347 -16.43 -8.35 -5.64
N TRP A 348 -15.26 -8.67 -6.22
CA TRP A 348 -14.11 -7.75 -6.38
C TRP A 348 -13.96 -7.19 -7.81
N GLY A 349 -15.08 -7.09 -8.54
CA GLY A 349 -15.13 -6.57 -9.90
C GLY A 349 -14.54 -7.53 -10.95
N ALA A 350 -15.09 -7.50 -12.17
CA ALA A 350 -14.78 -8.48 -13.22
C ALA A 350 -13.29 -8.50 -13.61
N THR A 351 -12.69 -9.70 -13.63
CA THR A 351 -11.33 -9.94 -14.11
C THR A 351 -11.19 -9.76 -15.62
N GLY A 352 -10.04 -9.23 -16.05
CA GLY A 352 -9.63 -9.15 -17.44
C GLY A 352 -8.62 -8.02 -17.68
N ILE A 353 -8.09 -7.95 -18.91
CA ILE A 353 -7.17 -6.89 -19.34
C ILE A 353 -7.76 -5.47 -19.18
N GLY A 354 -9.10 -5.36 -19.18
CA GLY A 354 -9.83 -4.11 -18.94
C GLY A 354 -9.98 -3.70 -17.46
N ARG A 355 -9.75 -4.59 -16.48
CA ARG A 355 -10.08 -4.37 -15.06
C ARG A 355 -9.49 -3.07 -14.51
N LEU A 356 -8.20 -2.84 -14.76
CA LEU A 356 -7.50 -1.63 -14.29
C LEU A 356 -7.98 -0.33 -14.97
N PHE A 357 -8.74 -0.42 -16.05
CA PHE A 357 -9.34 0.71 -16.76
C PHE A 357 -10.83 0.92 -16.42
N ASN A 358 -11.47 0.02 -15.66
CA ASN A 358 -12.88 0.10 -15.28
C ASN A 358 -13.17 1.33 -14.37
N SER A 359 -14.45 1.57 -14.04
CA SER A 359 -14.92 2.66 -13.15
C SER A 359 -14.15 2.72 -11.82
N GLU A 360 -14.05 1.58 -11.13
CA GLU A 360 -13.47 1.43 -9.78
C GLU A 360 -11.96 1.71 -9.73
N MET A 361 -11.20 1.21 -10.72
CA MET A 361 -9.74 1.18 -10.70
C MET A 361 -9.11 2.32 -11.52
N GLY A 362 -9.80 2.79 -12.55
CA GLY A 362 -9.22 3.69 -13.55
C GLY A 362 -8.70 5.01 -12.96
N GLY A 363 -9.47 5.63 -12.06
CA GLY A 363 -9.10 6.89 -11.39
C GLY A 363 -8.00 6.76 -10.34
N GLN A 364 -7.65 5.54 -9.94
CA GLN A 364 -6.63 5.28 -8.92
C GLN A 364 -5.22 5.33 -9.52
N ILE A 365 -5.04 4.70 -10.69
CA ILE A 365 -3.72 4.39 -11.25
C ILE A 365 -3.60 4.60 -12.77
N SER A 366 -4.69 4.43 -13.52
CA SER A 366 -4.59 4.24 -14.96
C SER A 366 -4.41 5.53 -15.76
N TRP A 367 -4.42 6.70 -15.14
CA TRP A 367 -4.15 8.01 -15.77
C TRP A 367 -2.98 7.98 -16.74
N LEU A 368 -1.86 7.39 -16.34
CA LEU A 368 -0.61 7.35 -17.12
C LEU A 368 -0.22 5.93 -17.55
N LEU A 369 -1.06 4.93 -17.29
CA LEU A 369 -0.80 3.54 -17.65
C LEU A 369 -0.73 3.31 -19.18
N PRO A 370 -1.63 3.88 -20.02
CA PRO A 370 -1.48 3.85 -21.48
C PRO A 370 -0.17 4.50 -21.94
N ALA A 371 0.19 5.64 -21.34
CA ALA A 371 1.45 6.32 -21.65
C ALA A 371 2.68 5.47 -21.29
N ALA A 372 2.68 4.80 -20.14
CA ALA A 372 3.77 3.91 -19.73
C ALA A 372 3.95 2.73 -20.70
N PHE A 373 2.87 2.16 -21.25
CA PHE A 373 2.96 1.13 -22.29
C PHE A 373 3.54 1.68 -23.61
N VAL A 374 3.08 2.84 -24.09
CA VAL A 374 3.65 3.48 -25.29
C VAL A 374 5.14 3.80 -25.09
N MET A 375 5.51 4.30 -23.92
CA MET A 375 6.90 4.62 -23.55
C MET A 375 7.78 3.38 -23.42
N LEU A 376 7.24 2.26 -22.93
CA LEU A 376 7.92 0.96 -22.92
C LEU A 376 8.18 0.45 -24.33
N ILE A 377 7.16 0.44 -25.19
CA ILE A 377 7.25 -0.01 -26.59
C ILE A 377 8.26 0.86 -27.36
N ALA A 378 8.15 2.19 -27.25
CA ALA A 378 9.09 3.13 -27.87
C ALA A 378 10.52 2.95 -27.35
N GLY A 379 10.70 2.78 -26.04
CA GLY A 379 12.01 2.55 -25.41
C GLY A 379 12.68 1.26 -25.88
N VAL A 380 11.95 0.15 -25.92
CA VAL A 380 12.44 -1.14 -26.43
C VAL A 380 12.71 -1.09 -27.94
N TRP A 381 11.85 -0.42 -28.72
CA TRP A 381 12.04 -0.26 -30.17
C TRP A 381 13.26 0.60 -30.51
N ILE A 382 13.42 1.76 -29.88
CA ILE A 382 14.58 2.64 -30.08
C ILE A 382 15.88 1.94 -29.66
N THR A 383 15.84 1.09 -28.64
CA THR A 383 16.99 0.32 -28.17
C THR A 383 17.15 -1.06 -28.83
N ARG A 384 16.32 -1.44 -29.82
CA ARG A 384 16.29 -2.80 -30.40
C ARG A 384 17.60 -3.27 -31.04
N LYS A 385 18.39 -2.33 -31.59
CA LYS A 385 19.74 -2.59 -32.17
C LYS A 385 20.88 -2.50 -31.14
N ALA A 386 20.59 -2.18 -29.87
CA ALA A 386 21.63 -2.11 -28.84
C ALA A 386 22.09 -3.51 -28.41
N ARG A 387 23.37 -3.65 -28.06
CA ARG A 387 23.95 -4.91 -27.54
C ARG A 387 23.14 -5.43 -26.35
N ARG A 388 23.10 -6.76 -26.19
CA ARG A 388 22.48 -7.48 -25.05
C ARG A 388 22.77 -6.87 -23.68
N THR A 389 23.99 -6.36 -23.49
CA THR A 389 24.51 -5.74 -22.26
C THR A 389 24.20 -4.24 -22.11
N SER A 390 23.35 -3.67 -22.97
CA SER A 390 22.96 -2.27 -22.88
C SER A 390 22.12 -2.01 -21.63
N ALA A 391 22.72 -1.37 -20.62
CA ALA A 391 22.02 -0.95 -19.39
C ALA A 391 20.78 -0.08 -19.68
N THR A 392 20.79 0.71 -20.77
CA THR A 392 19.63 1.50 -21.19
C THR A 392 18.48 0.62 -21.70
N ARG A 393 18.77 -0.47 -22.45
CA ARG A 393 17.75 -1.45 -22.86
C ARG A 393 17.27 -2.26 -21.66
N ALA A 394 18.19 -2.70 -20.80
CA ALA A 394 17.88 -3.45 -19.59
C ALA A 394 16.98 -2.66 -18.63
N ALA A 395 17.14 -1.33 -18.53
CA ALA A 395 16.25 -0.49 -17.72
C ALA A 395 14.79 -0.57 -18.18
N PHE A 396 14.51 -0.45 -19.49
CA PHE A 396 13.15 -0.66 -20.01
C PHE A 396 12.63 -2.08 -19.77
N LEU A 397 13.49 -3.11 -19.87
CA LEU A 397 13.07 -4.49 -19.62
C LEU A 397 12.81 -4.79 -18.12
N VAL A 398 13.56 -4.18 -17.20
CA VAL A 398 13.35 -4.32 -15.74
C VAL A 398 12.06 -3.61 -15.31
N TRP A 399 11.94 -2.30 -15.59
CA TRP A 399 10.74 -1.53 -15.22
C TRP A 399 9.50 -1.99 -16.00
N GLY A 400 9.65 -2.33 -17.28
CA GLY A 400 8.58 -2.86 -18.12
C GLY A 400 8.14 -4.27 -17.74
N GLY A 401 9.08 -5.15 -17.38
CA GLY A 401 8.76 -6.50 -16.88
C GLY A 401 8.04 -6.45 -15.54
N ALA A 402 8.49 -5.57 -14.62
CA ALA A 402 7.79 -5.31 -13.36
C ALA A 402 6.36 -4.76 -13.58
N LEU A 403 6.19 -3.80 -14.50
CA LEU A 403 4.88 -3.29 -14.89
C LEU A 403 3.98 -4.39 -15.47
N LEU A 404 4.45 -5.10 -16.49
CA LEU A 404 3.65 -6.09 -17.22
C LEU A 404 3.23 -7.28 -16.35
N MET A 405 4.13 -7.77 -15.49
CA MET A 405 3.80 -8.85 -14.55
C MET A 405 2.75 -8.41 -13.52
N THR A 406 2.95 -7.23 -12.90
CA THR A 406 2.01 -6.69 -11.91
C THR A 406 0.64 -6.37 -12.54
N PHE A 407 0.65 -5.80 -13.75
CA PHE A 407 -0.54 -5.50 -14.54
C PHE A 407 -1.32 -6.78 -14.86
N ALA A 408 -0.65 -7.82 -15.38
CA ALA A 408 -1.29 -9.09 -15.71
C ALA A 408 -1.90 -9.75 -14.47
N THR A 409 -1.16 -9.85 -13.37
CA THR A 409 -1.67 -10.43 -12.12
C THR A 409 -2.88 -9.66 -11.59
N PHE A 410 -2.83 -8.33 -11.50
CA PHE A 410 -3.97 -7.53 -11.01
C PHE A 410 -5.19 -7.59 -11.94
N SER A 411 -4.97 -7.68 -13.25
CA SER A 411 -6.04 -7.90 -14.23
C SER A 411 -6.75 -9.25 -14.05
N TYR A 412 -6.01 -10.33 -13.77
CA TYR A 412 -6.53 -11.70 -13.86
C TYR A 412 -6.67 -12.45 -12.52
N MET A 413 -6.24 -11.87 -11.39
CA MET A 413 -6.41 -12.48 -10.06
C MET A 413 -7.89 -12.49 -9.61
N SER A 414 -8.42 -13.66 -9.26
CA SER A 414 -9.85 -13.83 -8.90
C SER A 414 -10.17 -13.55 -7.43
N GLY A 415 -9.18 -13.50 -6.54
CA GLY A 415 -9.35 -13.17 -5.13
C GLY A 415 -9.49 -11.68 -4.83
N ILE A 416 -9.53 -11.36 -3.53
CA ILE A 416 -9.69 -10.02 -2.94
C ILE A 416 -8.71 -9.06 -3.58
N PHE A 417 -9.29 -8.08 -4.26
CA PHE A 417 -8.56 -7.02 -4.97
C PHE A 417 -9.14 -5.67 -4.57
N HIS A 418 -8.37 -4.87 -3.81
CA HIS A 418 -8.76 -3.53 -3.41
C HIS A 418 -8.10 -2.47 -4.28
N GLN A 419 -8.81 -1.36 -4.48
CA GLN A 419 -8.42 -0.20 -5.28
C GLN A 419 -7.01 0.31 -4.92
N TYR A 420 -6.65 0.27 -3.64
CA TYR A 420 -5.36 0.76 -3.16
C TYR A 420 -4.15 -0.13 -3.48
N TYR A 421 -4.34 -1.41 -3.85
CA TYR A 421 -3.23 -2.31 -4.22
C TYR A 421 -2.44 -1.76 -5.43
N ASN A 422 -3.09 -0.93 -6.24
CA ASN A 422 -2.54 -0.31 -7.44
C ASN A 422 -1.34 0.63 -7.21
N ILE A 423 -1.03 1.04 -5.96
CA ILE A 423 0.26 1.68 -5.64
C ILE A 423 1.45 0.85 -6.15
N ALA A 424 1.35 -0.48 -6.15
CA ALA A 424 2.42 -1.36 -6.65
C ALA A 424 2.82 -1.07 -8.11
N LEU A 425 1.91 -0.55 -8.95
CA LEU A 425 2.18 -0.17 -10.35
C LEU A 425 2.82 1.23 -10.48
N ALA A 426 2.58 2.13 -9.52
CA ALA A 426 2.87 3.56 -9.67
C ALA A 426 4.36 3.87 -9.93
N PRO A 427 5.35 3.26 -9.22
CA PRO A 427 6.75 3.52 -9.51
C PRO A 427 7.19 3.02 -10.90
N TYR A 428 6.55 1.97 -11.42
CA TYR A 428 6.90 1.38 -12.73
C TYR A 428 6.37 2.25 -13.87
N ILE A 429 5.11 2.71 -13.75
CA ILE A 429 4.52 3.73 -14.64
C ILE A 429 5.40 4.98 -14.64
N ALA A 430 5.73 5.50 -13.45
CA ALA A 430 6.53 6.70 -13.27
C ALA A 430 7.93 6.58 -13.88
N ALA A 431 8.62 5.46 -13.68
CA ALA A 431 9.91 5.18 -14.30
C ALA A 431 9.80 5.17 -15.83
N LEU A 432 8.84 4.45 -16.40
CA LEU A 432 8.68 4.31 -17.85
C LEU A 432 8.33 5.64 -18.52
N VAL A 433 7.44 6.44 -17.91
CA VAL A 433 7.12 7.80 -18.37
C VAL A 433 8.37 8.69 -18.35
N GLY A 434 9.12 8.75 -17.24
CA GLY A 434 10.32 9.58 -17.14
C GLY A 434 11.45 9.16 -18.10
N MET A 435 11.70 7.85 -18.25
CA MET A 435 12.70 7.31 -19.17
C MET A 435 12.33 7.52 -20.63
N GLY A 436 11.09 7.17 -21.01
CA GLY A 436 10.61 7.24 -22.39
C GLY A 436 10.43 8.66 -22.89
N ALA A 437 9.84 9.55 -22.07
CA ALA A 437 9.66 10.95 -22.44
C ALA A 437 11.02 11.63 -22.66
N SER A 438 12.01 11.40 -21.80
CA SER A 438 13.39 11.89 -22.00
C SER A 438 14.02 11.36 -23.30
N LEU A 439 13.88 10.06 -23.57
CA LEU A 439 14.46 9.42 -24.77
C LEU A 439 13.84 9.94 -26.08
N LEU A 440 12.53 10.17 -26.10
CA LEU A 440 11.83 10.76 -27.24
C LEU A 440 12.10 12.27 -27.36
N TRP A 441 12.15 13.00 -26.25
CA TRP A 441 12.43 14.44 -26.22
C TRP A 441 13.82 14.80 -26.77
N GLN A 442 14.82 13.96 -26.48
CA GLN A 442 16.15 14.05 -27.09
C GLN A 442 16.12 13.87 -28.62
N ARG A 443 15.05 13.28 -29.17
CA ARG A 443 14.85 12.99 -30.60
C ARG A 443 13.71 13.81 -31.22
N ARG A 444 13.16 14.81 -30.53
CA ARG A 444 11.94 15.56 -30.91
C ARG A 444 11.95 16.23 -32.29
N THR A 445 13.13 16.44 -32.90
CA THR A 445 13.26 16.95 -34.28
C THR A 445 13.08 15.87 -35.36
N HIS A 446 13.09 14.58 -34.99
CA HIS A 446 12.77 13.48 -35.88
C HIS A 446 11.26 13.22 -35.82
N ILE A 447 10.55 13.41 -36.94
CA ILE A 447 9.08 13.41 -36.99
C ILE A 447 8.43 12.24 -36.25
N ALA A 448 8.88 10.99 -36.44
CA ALA A 448 8.30 9.83 -35.75
C ALA A 448 8.40 9.88 -34.21
N ALA A 449 9.44 10.52 -33.64
CA ALA A 449 9.55 10.69 -32.19
C ALA A 449 8.62 11.81 -31.68
N ALA A 450 8.45 12.88 -32.46
CA ALA A 450 7.44 13.91 -32.21
C ALA A 450 6.02 13.35 -32.31
N SER A 451 5.74 12.49 -33.30
CA SER A 451 4.45 11.81 -33.45
C SER A 451 4.14 10.90 -32.26
N VAL A 452 5.10 10.11 -31.76
CA VAL A 452 4.88 9.29 -30.55
C VAL A 452 4.63 10.16 -29.32
N LEU A 453 5.34 11.29 -29.16
CA LEU A 453 5.06 12.25 -28.08
C LEU A 453 3.66 12.87 -28.21
N ALA A 454 3.31 13.37 -29.39
CA ALA A 454 2.03 14.01 -29.67
C ALA A 454 0.84 13.06 -29.48
N VAL A 455 0.94 11.83 -30.00
CA VAL A 455 -0.07 10.77 -29.80
C VAL A 455 -0.16 10.38 -28.32
N THR A 456 0.96 10.31 -27.59
CA THR A 456 0.92 10.03 -26.15
C THR A 456 0.22 11.16 -25.38
N VAL A 457 0.55 12.43 -25.64
CA VAL A 457 -0.07 13.58 -24.97
C VAL A 457 -1.57 13.65 -25.28
N ALA A 458 -1.96 13.57 -26.56
CA ALA A 458 -3.35 13.60 -26.97
C ALA A 458 -4.16 12.43 -26.39
N GLY A 459 -3.67 11.19 -26.55
CA GLY A 459 -4.35 10.00 -26.05
C GLY A 459 -4.46 9.98 -24.52
N THR A 460 -3.45 10.46 -23.81
CA THR A 460 -3.49 10.57 -22.34
C THR A 460 -4.43 11.67 -21.86
N SER A 461 -4.55 12.78 -22.59
CA SER A 461 -5.49 13.86 -22.25
C SER A 461 -6.95 13.49 -22.58
N VAL A 462 -7.18 12.71 -23.64
CA VAL A 462 -8.47 12.05 -23.92
C VAL A 462 -8.81 11.04 -22.82
N TRP A 463 -7.85 10.24 -22.38
CA TRP A 463 -8.07 9.30 -21.28
C TRP A 463 -8.34 10.00 -19.94
N ALA A 464 -7.64 11.12 -19.65
CA ALA A 464 -7.93 11.98 -18.51
C ALA A 464 -9.36 12.56 -18.56
N TYR A 465 -9.85 12.94 -19.75
CA TYR A 465 -11.26 13.29 -19.95
C TYR A 465 -12.18 12.12 -19.60
N THR A 466 -11.90 10.90 -20.09
CA THR A 466 -12.70 9.69 -19.80
C THR A 466 -12.73 9.33 -18.31
N LEU A 467 -11.64 9.57 -17.57
CA LEU A 467 -11.60 9.36 -16.11
C LEU A 467 -12.40 10.45 -15.38
N LEU A 468 -12.17 11.73 -15.68
CA LEU A 468 -12.88 12.86 -15.06
C LEU A 468 -14.38 12.90 -15.40
N HIS A 469 -14.82 12.26 -16.48
CA HIS A 469 -16.25 12.14 -16.82
C HIS A 469 -17.05 11.25 -15.85
N ARG A 470 -16.36 10.45 -15.00
CA ARG A 470 -16.98 9.55 -13.98
C ARG A 470 -17.35 10.27 -12.68
N SER A 471 -16.86 11.50 -12.53
CA SER A 471 -17.21 12.46 -11.48
C SER A 471 -17.67 13.76 -12.15
N PRO A 472 -18.77 13.74 -12.93
CA PRO A 472 -19.06 14.77 -13.93
C PRO A 472 -19.33 16.16 -13.34
N ASP A 473 -19.78 16.25 -12.09
CA ASP A 473 -20.08 17.49 -11.38
C ASP A 473 -18.87 18.02 -10.57
N TRP A 474 -17.84 17.19 -10.39
CA TRP A 474 -16.60 17.58 -9.70
C TRP A 474 -15.65 18.27 -10.68
N HIS A 475 -15.42 19.57 -10.47
CA HIS A 475 -14.64 20.46 -11.35
C HIS A 475 -14.94 20.26 -12.86
N PRO A 476 -16.17 20.50 -13.34
CA PRO A 476 -16.65 20.09 -14.67
C PRO A 476 -15.87 20.70 -15.84
N TRP A 477 -15.20 21.83 -15.63
CA TRP A 477 -14.35 22.49 -16.63
C TRP A 477 -13.03 21.74 -16.89
N LEU A 478 -12.52 20.98 -15.90
CA LEU A 478 -11.17 20.41 -15.91
C LEU A 478 -11.00 19.41 -17.05
N ARG A 479 -11.96 18.50 -17.25
CA ARG A 479 -11.92 17.52 -18.34
C ARG A 479 -11.74 18.17 -19.71
N THR A 480 -12.50 19.23 -19.98
CA THR A 480 -12.47 19.96 -21.26
C THR A 480 -11.18 20.76 -21.41
N ALA A 481 -10.72 21.42 -20.35
CA ALA A 481 -9.46 22.14 -20.35
C ALA A 481 -8.25 21.24 -20.65
N LEU A 482 -8.18 20.05 -20.03
CA LEU A 482 -7.08 19.11 -20.25
C LEU A 482 -7.06 18.52 -21.66
N VAL A 483 -8.21 18.11 -22.21
CA VAL A 483 -8.24 17.55 -23.58
C VAL A 483 -7.92 18.61 -24.65
N VAL A 484 -8.38 19.86 -24.48
CA VAL A 484 -8.02 20.98 -25.37
C VAL A 484 -6.53 21.31 -25.27
N ALA A 485 -5.99 21.44 -24.05
CA ALA A 485 -4.57 21.69 -23.83
C ALA A 485 -3.69 20.57 -24.41
N GLY A 486 -4.12 19.30 -24.26
CA GLY A 486 -3.45 18.14 -24.83
C GLY A 486 -3.44 18.14 -26.36
N ALA A 487 -4.56 18.49 -27.00
CA ALA A 487 -4.65 18.62 -28.45
C ALA A 487 -3.75 19.75 -28.98
N VAL A 488 -3.77 20.93 -28.36
CA VAL A 488 -2.91 22.07 -28.71
C VAL A 488 -1.43 21.70 -28.54
N ALA A 489 -1.06 21.05 -27.44
CA ALA A 489 0.31 20.58 -27.21
C ALA A 489 0.75 19.55 -28.26
N ALA A 490 -0.11 18.58 -28.60
CA ALA A 490 0.18 17.55 -29.60
C ALA A 490 0.41 18.16 -31.01
N LEU A 491 -0.45 19.10 -31.43
CA LEU A 491 -0.30 19.80 -32.71
C LEU A 491 0.98 20.66 -32.74
N ALA A 492 1.28 21.37 -31.66
CA ALA A 492 2.50 22.19 -31.55
C ALA A 492 3.79 21.35 -31.49
N LEU A 493 3.75 20.14 -30.92
CA LEU A 493 4.86 19.17 -30.98
C LEU A 493 5.11 18.67 -32.42
N LEU A 494 4.05 18.40 -33.19
CA LEU A 494 4.17 18.01 -34.60
C LEU A 494 4.71 19.17 -35.45
N ALA A 495 4.16 20.38 -35.29
CA ALA A 495 4.61 21.57 -36.00
C ALA A 495 6.08 21.90 -35.72
N GLY A 496 6.51 21.81 -34.46
CA GLY A 496 7.90 22.02 -34.05
C GLY A 496 8.91 21.01 -34.62
N ALA A 497 8.43 19.87 -35.13
CA ALA A 497 9.24 18.85 -35.79
C ALA A 497 9.28 18.97 -37.32
N LEU A 498 8.57 19.93 -37.92
CA LEU A 498 8.63 20.20 -39.37
C LEU A 498 9.99 20.83 -39.74
N PRO A 499 10.64 20.44 -40.85
CA PRO A 499 12.01 20.87 -41.17
C PRO A 499 12.25 22.38 -41.16
N GLY A 500 11.30 23.18 -41.66
CA GLY A 500 11.39 24.64 -41.68
C GLY A 500 11.12 25.34 -40.33
N MET A 501 10.48 24.66 -39.38
CA MET A 501 10.23 25.21 -38.03
C MET A 501 11.27 24.72 -37.01
N ALA A 502 11.78 23.50 -37.16
CA ALA A 502 12.73 22.88 -36.22
C ALA A 502 14.05 23.66 -36.06
N THR A 503 14.47 24.43 -37.07
CA THR A 503 15.66 25.29 -37.06
C THR A 503 15.36 26.74 -36.62
N ALA A 504 14.09 27.15 -36.64
CA ALA A 504 13.69 28.52 -36.34
C ALA A 504 13.62 28.77 -34.82
N ARG A 505 14.08 29.96 -34.38
CA ARG A 505 13.94 30.41 -32.96
C ARG A 505 12.48 30.37 -32.48
N ALA A 506 11.51 30.59 -33.38
CA ALA A 506 10.08 30.49 -33.10
C ALA A 506 9.65 29.03 -32.82
N GLY A 507 10.03 28.07 -33.68
CA GLY A 507 9.72 26.65 -33.49
C GLY A 507 10.36 26.05 -32.23
N ALA A 508 11.58 26.47 -31.91
CA ALA A 508 12.25 26.10 -30.65
C ALA A 508 11.47 26.59 -29.41
N ARG A 509 10.96 27.84 -29.42
CA ARG A 509 10.09 28.37 -28.35
C ARG A 509 8.76 27.64 -28.29
N LEU A 510 8.10 27.42 -29.43
CA LEU A 510 6.83 26.71 -29.55
C LEU A 510 6.93 25.28 -28.98
N THR A 511 8.02 24.58 -29.26
CA THR A 511 8.28 23.23 -28.76
C THR A 511 8.48 23.20 -27.23
N VAL A 512 9.16 24.19 -26.65
CA VAL A 512 9.28 24.27 -25.18
C VAL A 512 7.94 24.59 -24.53
N LEU A 513 7.16 25.51 -25.11
CA LEU A 513 5.79 25.80 -24.67
C LEU A 513 4.86 24.58 -24.75
N SER A 514 4.91 23.83 -25.85
CA SER A 514 4.07 22.63 -26.01
C SER A 514 4.46 21.49 -25.07
N ALA A 515 5.72 21.41 -24.64
CA ALA A 515 6.11 20.51 -23.55
C ALA A 515 5.53 20.93 -22.20
N VAL A 516 5.54 22.23 -21.86
CA VAL A 516 4.94 22.72 -20.60
C VAL A 516 3.42 22.51 -20.59
N VAL A 517 2.73 22.90 -21.68
CA VAL A 517 1.28 22.70 -21.83
C VAL A 517 0.93 21.20 -21.86
N GLY A 518 1.73 20.38 -22.55
CA GLY A 518 1.53 18.92 -22.61
C GLY A 518 1.71 18.24 -21.25
N ILE A 519 2.71 18.65 -20.45
CA ILE A 519 2.89 18.15 -19.08
C ILE A 519 1.70 18.56 -18.20
N ALA A 520 1.21 19.80 -18.32
CA ALA A 520 0.02 20.25 -17.59
C ALA A 520 -1.24 19.48 -17.99
N ALA A 521 -1.46 19.26 -19.29
CA ALA A 521 -2.59 18.49 -19.83
C ALA A 521 -2.58 17.01 -19.38
N VAL A 522 -1.39 16.42 -19.25
CA VAL A 522 -1.18 15.02 -18.87
C VAL A 522 -1.21 14.80 -17.36
N LEU A 523 -0.70 15.74 -16.56
CA LEU A 523 -0.64 15.62 -15.09
C LEU A 523 -1.79 16.30 -14.36
N GLY A 524 -2.56 17.20 -14.99
CA GLY A 524 -3.60 17.97 -14.31
C GLY A 524 -4.70 17.12 -13.65
N GLY A 525 -5.09 16.00 -14.27
CA GLY A 525 -6.03 15.03 -13.69
C GLY A 525 -5.45 14.33 -12.44
N PRO A 526 -4.28 13.65 -12.54
CA PRO A 526 -3.56 13.10 -11.40
C PRO A 526 -3.31 14.10 -10.28
N VAL A 527 -2.92 15.34 -10.60
CA VAL A 527 -2.71 16.43 -9.63
C VAL A 527 -4.02 16.77 -8.92
N ALA A 528 -5.12 16.97 -9.64
CA ALA A 528 -6.39 17.33 -9.03
C ALA A 528 -6.91 16.21 -8.10
N TYR A 529 -6.89 14.95 -8.54
CA TYR A 529 -7.25 13.80 -7.68
C TYR A 529 -6.28 13.66 -6.48
N THR A 530 -4.98 13.95 -6.66
CA THR A 530 -4.01 13.94 -5.56
C THR A 530 -4.28 15.03 -4.53
N LEU A 531 -4.64 16.25 -4.98
CA LEU A 531 -5.00 17.35 -4.09
C LEU A 531 -6.24 17.03 -3.24
N ASP A 532 -7.29 16.53 -3.89
CA ASP A 532 -8.53 16.04 -3.26
C ASP A 532 -8.27 14.93 -2.22
N THR A 533 -7.35 14.00 -2.56
CA THR A 533 -6.89 12.92 -1.68
C THR A 533 -6.15 13.45 -0.45
N VAL A 534 -5.31 14.49 -0.58
CA VAL A 534 -4.58 15.03 0.59
C VAL A 534 -5.42 15.96 1.45
N SER A 535 -6.45 16.62 0.89
CA SER A 535 -7.43 17.39 1.65
C SER A 535 -8.54 16.56 2.31
N THR A 536 -8.51 15.23 2.17
CA THR A 536 -9.53 14.32 2.70
C THR A 536 -8.92 13.34 3.71
N GLY A 537 -9.58 13.19 4.87
CA GLY A 537 -9.25 12.18 5.86
C GLY A 537 -9.77 10.80 5.46
N HIS A 538 -8.93 9.76 5.56
CA HIS A 538 -9.27 8.40 5.14
C HIS A 538 -9.17 7.43 6.33
N GLN A 539 -10.16 6.55 6.50
CA GLN A 539 -10.24 5.54 7.58
C GLN A 539 -10.82 4.22 7.05
N GLY A 540 -10.71 3.14 7.83
CA GLY A 540 -11.26 1.82 7.49
C GLY A 540 -10.27 0.90 6.76
N SER A 541 -10.73 -0.27 6.29
CA SER A 541 -9.90 -1.27 5.60
C SER A 541 -9.89 -1.16 4.06
N ILE A 542 -10.84 -0.42 3.48
CA ILE A 542 -10.96 -0.19 2.03
C ILE A 542 -10.99 1.32 1.78
N VAL A 543 -9.93 1.82 1.13
CA VAL A 543 -9.76 3.24 0.81
C VAL A 543 -9.48 3.46 -0.68
N THR A 544 -9.94 4.60 -1.18
CA THR A 544 -9.87 5.04 -2.58
C THR A 544 -9.37 6.48 -2.65
N ALA A 545 -8.54 6.80 -3.63
CA ALA A 545 -8.02 8.15 -3.86
C ALA A 545 -8.91 8.96 -4.82
N GLY A 546 -9.03 10.26 -4.56
CA GLY A 546 -9.83 11.22 -5.32
C GLY A 546 -11.32 11.21 -4.98
N PRO A 547 -12.12 12.01 -5.72
CA PRO A 547 -13.54 12.23 -5.43
C PRO A 547 -14.39 10.97 -5.64
N SER A 548 -15.55 10.93 -4.98
CA SER A 548 -16.56 9.90 -5.19
C SER A 548 -16.98 9.81 -6.66
N VAL A 549 -16.78 8.63 -7.28
CA VAL A 549 -17.17 8.34 -8.67
C VAL A 549 -18.47 7.54 -8.74
N GLN A 550 -19.29 7.82 -9.75
CA GLN A 550 -20.57 7.12 -9.93
C GLN A 550 -20.32 5.64 -10.28
N GLY A 551 -20.90 4.72 -9.49
CA GLY A 551 -20.72 3.28 -9.67
C GLY A 551 -19.34 2.74 -9.23
N GLY A 552 -18.62 3.45 -8.36
CA GLY A 552 -17.43 2.94 -7.68
C GLY A 552 -17.78 2.16 -6.40
N MET A 553 -17.24 0.95 -6.25
CA MET A 553 -17.48 0.10 -5.07
C MET A 553 -16.52 0.44 -3.91
N GLY A 554 -16.71 1.61 -3.29
CA GLY A 554 -15.96 2.04 -2.10
C GLY A 554 -16.18 3.52 -1.72
N GLY A 555 -16.33 3.79 -0.42
CA GLY A 555 -16.35 5.15 0.15
C GLY A 555 -17.73 5.79 0.29
N PHE A 556 -18.47 5.46 1.37
CA PHE A 556 -19.51 6.36 1.88
C PHE A 556 -18.84 7.54 2.60
N PRO A 557 -19.21 8.81 2.35
CA PRO A 557 -18.56 9.95 2.99
C PRO A 557 -18.79 9.98 4.51
N GLY A 558 -17.71 10.13 5.29
CA GLY A 558 -17.79 10.64 6.65
C GLY A 558 -18.39 12.04 6.64
N GLY A 559 -19.47 12.26 7.38
CA GLY A 559 -20.33 13.44 7.19
C GLY A 559 -19.74 14.75 7.74
N GLY A 560 -19.86 15.84 6.96
CA GLY A 560 -19.56 17.19 7.44
C GLY A 560 -19.37 18.25 6.35
N GLY A 561 -20.45 18.76 5.73
CA GLY A 561 -20.35 19.90 4.79
C GLY A 561 -21.64 20.21 4.04
N GLY A 562 -22.39 21.22 4.49
CA GLY A 562 -23.71 21.56 3.93
C GLY A 562 -23.71 22.80 3.02
N ARG A 563 -24.06 22.60 1.74
CA ARG A 563 -24.57 23.56 0.73
C ARG A 563 -24.74 22.78 -0.58
N GLY A 564 -25.83 22.82 -1.33
CA GLY A 564 -27.11 23.52 -1.17
C GLY A 564 -27.74 23.71 -2.55
N GLY A 565 -28.77 22.92 -2.90
CA GLY A 565 -29.37 22.94 -4.23
C GLY A 565 -30.75 22.26 -4.27
N MET A 566 -31.81 23.05 -4.44
CA MET A 566 -33.18 22.54 -4.57
C MET A 566 -33.48 22.14 -6.02
N GLY A 567 -33.61 20.83 -6.27
CA GLY A 567 -34.05 20.26 -7.55
C GLY A 567 -35.47 19.71 -7.46
N ARG A 568 -36.43 20.39 -8.09
CA ARG A 568 -37.87 20.08 -8.05
C ARG A 568 -38.25 19.02 -9.08
N MET A 569 -38.80 17.88 -8.66
CA MET A 569 -40.04 17.29 -9.23
C MET A 569 -40.49 16.04 -8.47
N GLY A 570 -41.81 15.82 -8.43
CA GLY A 570 -42.42 14.54 -8.07
C GLY A 570 -43.42 14.16 -9.17
N GLY A 571 -43.70 12.86 -9.30
CA GLY A 571 -44.64 12.34 -10.30
C GLY A 571 -44.82 10.83 -10.18
N THR A 572 -46.06 10.39 -9.97
CA THR A 572 -46.44 8.97 -9.94
C THR A 572 -46.49 8.39 -11.36
N PRO A 573 -45.98 7.18 -11.63
CA PRO A 573 -46.20 6.50 -12.91
C PRO A 573 -47.63 5.93 -12.97
N PRO A 574 -48.47 6.28 -13.96
CA PRO A 574 -49.75 5.64 -14.18
C PRO A 574 -49.62 4.37 -15.04
N THR A 575 -50.51 3.41 -14.82
CA THR A 575 -50.75 2.27 -15.71
C THR A 575 -51.43 2.72 -17.02
N GLY A 576 -51.00 2.20 -18.18
CA GLY A 576 -51.64 2.44 -19.47
C GLY A 576 -51.47 1.26 -20.43
N THR A 577 -52.56 0.86 -21.10
CA THR A 577 -52.67 -0.33 -21.97
C THR A 577 -52.73 0.03 -23.46
N PHE A 578 -52.93 -1.00 -24.31
CA PHE A 578 -53.31 -0.99 -25.75
C PHE A 578 -52.16 -1.34 -26.75
N PRO A 579 -52.47 -1.87 -27.97
CA PRO A 579 -52.68 -3.32 -28.11
C PRO A 579 -52.15 -3.97 -29.42
N GLY A 580 -52.26 -5.31 -29.49
CA GLY A 580 -52.82 -6.01 -30.66
C GLY A 580 -51.98 -6.16 -31.94
N GLY A 581 -51.48 -7.37 -32.18
CA GLY A 581 -51.00 -7.85 -33.48
C GLY A 581 -50.79 -9.37 -33.41
N GLY A 582 -51.58 -10.14 -34.17
CA GLY A 582 -51.70 -11.60 -34.01
C GLY A 582 -51.30 -12.42 -35.24
N THR A 583 -51.71 -13.70 -35.24
CA THR A 583 -51.28 -14.80 -36.13
C THR A 583 -49.84 -15.26 -35.92
N GLY A 584 -49.50 -16.55 -36.06
CA GLY A 584 -50.33 -17.74 -36.25
C GLY A 584 -49.50 -18.99 -35.97
N GLY A 585 -50.11 -20.05 -35.41
CA GLY A 585 -49.38 -21.25 -34.97
C GLY A 585 -49.58 -22.46 -35.87
N THR A 586 -48.63 -23.39 -35.83
CA THR A 586 -48.76 -24.82 -36.18
C THR A 586 -47.62 -25.59 -35.50
N GLY A 587 -47.73 -26.91 -35.40
CA GLY A 587 -46.63 -27.77 -34.94
C GLY A 587 -46.76 -29.18 -35.52
N GLY A 588 -45.70 -29.99 -35.35
CA GLY A 588 -45.74 -31.42 -35.62
C GLY A 588 -44.58 -32.00 -36.45
N MET A 589 -44.03 -33.10 -35.94
CA MET A 589 -43.30 -34.19 -36.64
C MET A 589 -41.91 -33.93 -37.28
N GLY A 590 -40.99 -34.89 -37.07
CA GLY A 590 -40.31 -35.48 -38.24
C GLY A 590 -38.80 -35.85 -38.24
N GLY A 591 -38.25 -36.56 -37.25
CA GLY A 591 -36.97 -37.31 -37.38
C GLY A 591 -35.66 -36.48 -37.57
N THR A 592 -34.46 -37.07 -37.68
CA THR A 592 -34.03 -38.47 -37.44
C THR A 592 -32.50 -38.57 -37.25
N GLY A 593 -32.03 -39.49 -36.38
CA GLY A 593 -30.61 -39.90 -36.25
C GLY A 593 -29.71 -38.97 -35.41
N GLY A 594 -28.60 -39.45 -34.82
CA GLY A 594 -28.09 -40.83 -34.75
C GLY A 594 -26.65 -40.88 -34.18
N PHE A 595 -26.25 -42.02 -33.57
CA PHE A 595 -24.97 -42.26 -32.87
C PHE A 595 -24.77 -41.41 -31.57
N GLY A 596 -24.27 -41.91 -30.43
CA GLY A 596 -23.68 -43.22 -30.08
C GLY A 596 -22.20 -43.08 -29.69
N GLN A 597 -21.64 -43.75 -28.67
CA GLN A 597 -22.17 -44.62 -27.61
C GLN A 597 -21.11 -44.74 -26.49
N GLY A 598 -21.49 -44.93 -25.23
CA GLY A 598 -20.54 -45.13 -24.10
C GLY A 598 -21.26 -45.56 -22.82
N GLN A 599 -20.70 -46.52 -22.07
CA GLN A 599 -21.44 -47.26 -21.03
C GLN A 599 -20.98 -46.98 -19.59
N ALA A 600 -21.85 -47.35 -18.64
CA ALA A 600 -21.67 -47.31 -17.18
C ALA A 600 -20.91 -48.60 -16.70
N PRO A 601 -20.94 -49.11 -15.43
CA PRO A 601 -21.80 -48.79 -14.26
C PRO A 601 -21.15 -48.80 -12.85
N GLY A 602 -21.96 -48.53 -11.81
CA GLY A 602 -22.03 -49.46 -10.66
C GLY A 602 -22.00 -48.91 -9.23
N GLN A 603 -22.97 -49.37 -8.42
CA GLN A 603 -23.00 -49.45 -6.94
C GLN A 603 -23.07 -48.11 -6.15
N GLY A 604 -23.70 -48.01 -4.97
CA GLY A 604 -24.44 -49.01 -4.17
C GLY A 604 -25.52 -48.37 -3.27
N GLN A 605 -26.30 -49.17 -2.54
CA GLN A 605 -27.56 -48.75 -1.87
C GLN A 605 -27.39 -48.35 -0.39
N GLY A 606 -28.31 -47.54 0.12
CA GLY A 606 -28.57 -47.27 1.54
C GLY A 606 -29.98 -46.69 1.73
N GLN A 607 -30.75 -47.13 2.73
CA GLN A 607 -32.22 -47.00 2.73
C GLN A 607 -32.81 -46.72 4.13
N GLY A 608 -33.90 -45.93 4.17
CA GLY A 608 -34.89 -45.91 5.26
C GLY A 608 -34.88 -44.66 6.16
N GLY A 609 -36.07 -44.20 6.58
CA GLY A 609 -36.22 -43.10 7.54
C GLY A 609 -37.40 -42.14 7.32
N GLN A 610 -38.64 -42.65 7.17
CA GLN A 610 -39.84 -41.80 7.16
C GLN A 610 -40.41 -41.56 8.57
N GLY A 611 -41.02 -40.40 8.81
CA GLY A 611 -41.83 -40.09 9.98
C GLY A 611 -42.67 -38.82 9.73
N GLN A 612 -43.98 -38.85 10.01
CA GLN A 612 -44.91 -37.83 9.49
C GLN A 612 -46.16 -37.61 10.38
N ALA A 613 -46.47 -36.34 10.68
CA ALA A 613 -47.75 -35.82 11.23
C ALA A 613 -48.13 -36.25 12.69
N PRO A 614 -49.20 -35.71 13.34
CA PRO A 614 -50.17 -34.69 12.89
C PRO A 614 -50.57 -33.52 13.84
N GLY A 615 -50.85 -32.37 13.18
CA GLY A 615 -51.84 -31.28 13.40
C GLY A 615 -52.66 -30.99 14.68
N GLN A 616 -52.82 -29.67 14.95
CA GLN A 616 -54.01 -28.92 15.46
C GLN A 616 -53.68 -27.39 15.46
N GLY A 617 -54.59 -26.40 15.56
CA GLY A 617 -56.06 -26.47 15.73
C GLY A 617 -56.91 -25.17 15.77
N GLY A 618 -56.39 -23.95 15.48
CA GLY A 618 -57.18 -22.74 15.14
C GLY A 618 -58.02 -21.99 16.23
N SER A 619 -58.29 -20.68 16.00
CA SER A 619 -59.49 -19.90 16.42
C SER A 619 -59.34 -18.38 16.12
N GLN A 620 -60.44 -17.61 16.18
CA GLN A 620 -60.53 -16.17 15.86
C GLN A 620 -60.93 -15.31 17.08
N GLY A 621 -60.71 -14.00 17.01
CA GLY A 621 -61.27 -12.98 17.93
C GLY A 621 -61.27 -11.59 17.26
N GLN A 622 -62.31 -10.77 17.45
CA GLN A 622 -62.63 -9.69 16.50
C GLN A 622 -63.31 -8.44 17.12
N LEU A 623 -62.59 -7.31 17.16
CA LEU A 623 -63.12 -5.91 17.26
C LEU A 623 -63.89 -5.56 18.57
N PRO A 624 -64.40 -4.32 18.79
CA PRO A 624 -64.25 -3.03 18.07
C PRO A 624 -63.78 -1.83 18.95
N GLY A 625 -63.76 -0.59 18.42
CA GLY A 625 -64.19 0.57 19.25
C GLY A 625 -63.45 1.94 19.22
N GLN A 626 -63.50 2.67 18.09
CA GLN A 626 -64.02 4.06 18.01
C GLN A 626 -63.38 5.28 18.76
N GLY A 627 -62.95 6.30 17.97
CA GLY A 627 -63.00 7.75 18.31
C GLY A 627 -61.80 8.39 19.05
N THR A 628 -61.53 9.71 18.97
CA THR A 628 -62.00 10.75 18.00
C THR A 628 -61.07 11.98 18.00
N ASN A 629 -61.07 12.73 16.89
CA ASN A 629 -60.57 14.09 16.59
C ASN A 629 -60.05 15.02 17.71
N GLY A 630 -59.03 15.83 17.38
CA GLY A 630 -59.10 17.29 17.58
C GLY A 630 -57.98 17.98 18.38
N PHE A 631 -57.06 18.66 17.69
CA PHE A 631 -56.23 19.75 18.24
C PHE A 631 -56.65 21.10 17.66
N PRO A 632 -56.49 22.20 18.43
CA PRO A 632 -56.09 23.47 17.82
C PRO A 632 -55.00 24.25 18.58
N GLY A 633 -53.87 24.50 17.89
CA GLY A 633 -53.07 25.74 17.97
C GLY A 633 -52.25 26.09 19.24
N GLY A 634 -51.18 26.88 19.03
CA GLY A 634 -50.75 27.87 20.04
C GLY A 634 -49.37 27.73 20.71
N THR A 635 -48.27 27.78 19.93
CA THR A 635 -46.99 28.44 20.28
C THR A 635 -46.49 28.47 21.74
N THR A 636 -45.37 27.78 22.05
CA THR A 636 -44.04 28.39 22.34
C THR A 636 -43.07 27.35 22.96
N GLY A 637 -41.76 27.61 22.88
CA GLY A 637 -40.80 27.17 23.90
C GLY A 637 -40.14 25.78 23.76
N GLU A 638 -38.82 25.83 23.54
CA GLU A 638 -37.79 24.89 24.00
C GLU A 638 -37.77 23.41 23.55
N SER A 639 -36.53 22.94 23.30
CA SER A 639 -36.22 21.68 22.64
C SER A 639 -36.07 20.50 23.61
N ARG A 640 -36.95 19.52 23.50
CA ARG A 640 -36.70 18.12 23.91
C ARG A 640 -37.15 17.17 22.81
N PHE A 641 -36.22 16.40 22.25
CA PHE A 641 -36.53 15.25 21.40
C PHE A 641 -36.11 13.95 22.08
N GLY A 642 -37.08 13.04 22.22
CA GLY A 642 -36.87 11.66 22.65
C GLY A 642 -38.05 10.81 22.21
N GLY A 643 -37.82 9.53 21.95
CA GLY A 643 -38.88 8.54 21.68
C GLY A 643 -39.50 8.59 20.28
N GLY A 644 -38.98 7.76 19.37
CA GLY A 644 -39.64 7.40 18.10
C GLY A 644 -39.35 5.94 17.80
N ASN A 645 -40.33 5.05 17.98
CA ASN A 645 -40.06 3.62 18.14
C ASN A 645 -40.32 2.81 16.85
N GLY A 646 -39.38 1.91 16.52
CA GLY A 646 -39.63 0.64 15.83
C GLY A 646 -40.27 0.63 14.43
N ARG A 647 -39.44 0.70 13.38
CA ARG A 647 -39.54 -0.22 12.22
C ARG A 647 -38.15 -0.45 11.62
N GLY A 648 -37.88 -1.67 11.18
CA GLY A 648 -36.52 -2.14 10.92
C GLY A 648 -35.85 -1.45 9.73
N GLY A 649 -34.82 -0.64 9.99
CA GLY A 649 -33.83 -0.25 8.98
C GLY A 649 -32.80 -1.36 8.80
N ALA A 650 -32.49 -1.72 7.54
CA ALA A 650 -31.45 -2.70 7.25
C ALA A 650 -30.06 -2.16 7.67
N GLY A 651 -29.37 -2.87 8.56
CA GLY A 651 -28.01 -2.53 8.97
C GLY A 651 -27.02 -2.70 7.82
N GLY A 652 -26.35 -1.61 7.43
CA GLY A 652 -25.34 -1.62 6.37
C GLY A 652 -24.04 -2.34 6.76
N MET A 653 -23.22 -2.67 5.75
CA MET A 653 -22.00 -3.50 5.83
C MET A 653 -20.87 -2.98 6.76
N GLY A 654 -21.00 -1.76 7.32
CA GLY A 654 -19.88 -0.98 7.88
C GLY A 654 -19.14 -1.62 9.06
N GLY A 655 -19.79 -2.48 9.85
CA GLY A 655 -19.17 -3.10 11.03
C GLY A 655 -17.94 -3.97 10.73
N LEU A 656 -17.81 -4.51 9.51
CA LEU A 656 -16.66 -5.31 9.09
C LEU A 656 -15.50 -4.47 8.52
N LEU A 657 -15.79 -3.29 7.95
CA LEU A 657 -14.84 -2.53 7.15
C LEU A 657 -14.36 -1.23 7.83
N ASP A 658 -15.25 -0.57 8.58
CA ASP A 658 -15.05 0.78 9.11
C ASP A 658 -14.85 0.79 10.65
N GLY A 659 -15.04 -0.35 11.30
CA GLY A 659 -14.90 -0.52 12.76
C GLY A 659 -16.10 0.00 13.57
N ALA A 660 -15.96 0.00 14.90
CA ALA A 660 -17.01 0.40 15.83
C ALA A 660 -16.78 1.81 16.41
N GLN A 661 -17.84 2.61 16.50
CA GLN A 661 -17.80 3.92 17.17
C GLN A 661 -18.00 3.74 18.69
N VAL A 662 -16.91 3.93 19.45
CA VAL A 662 -16.89 3.64 20.89
C VAL A 662 -17.38 4.84 21.69
N SER A 663 -18.56 4.73 22.30
CA SER A 663 -19.12 5.79 23.15
C SER A 663 -18.29 6.02 24.43
N SER A 664 -18.35 7.24 24.97
CA SER A 664 -17.71 7.58 26.25
C SER A 664 -18.19 6.70 27.40
N ALA A 665 -19.47 6.31 27.42
CA ALA A 665 -20.04 5.39 28.40
C ALA A 665 -19.41 4.00 28.33
N VAL A 666 -19.26 3.43 27.13
CA VAL A 666 -18.60 2.12 26.93
C VAL A 666 -17.11 2.21 27.26
N LYS A 667 -16.40 3.26 26.83
CA LYS A 667 -15.00 3.49 27.20
C LYS A 667 -14.83 3.54 28.73
N SER A 668 -15.70 4.25 29.44
CA SER A 668 -15.65 4.34 30.91
C SER A 668 -15.97 3.01 31.59
N LEU A 669 -16.90 2.21 31.06
CA LEU A 669 -17.15 0.85 31.53
C LEU A 669 -15.91 -0.03 31.39
N LEU A 670 -15.32 -0.10 30.19
CA LEU A 670 -14.15 -0.94 29.91
C LEU A 670 -12.89 -0.49 30.68
N LEU A 671 -12.83 0.77 31.13
CA LEU A 671 -11.74 1.27 31.98
C LEU A 671 -11.94 0.98 33.47
N LYS A 672 -13.15 0.62 33.92
CA LYS A 672 -13.40 0.22 35.30
C LYS A 672 -12.58 -1.04 35.62
N ASN A 673 -11.78 -0.99 36.68
CA ASN A 673 -10.94 -2.10 37.14
C ASN A 673 -9.96 -2.65 36.07
N ALA A 674 -9.61 -1.84 35.05
CA ALA A 674 -8.77 -2.24 33.92
C ALA A 674 -7.28 -2.52 34.23
N GLY A 675 -6.92 -2.69 35.49
CA GLY A 675 -5.64 -3.23 35.95
C GLY A 675 -5.72 -4.72 36.34
N ASP A 676 -6.93 -5.20 36.65
CA ASP A 676 -7.15 -6.51 37.30
C ASP A 676 -7.24 -7.66 36.27
N TYR A 677 -7.38 -7.32 34.98
CA TYR A 677 -7.65 -8.26 33.88
C TYR A 677 -6.52 -8.27 32.85
N THR A 678 -6.31 -9.41 32.18
CA THR A 678 -5.41 -9.46 31.00
C THR A 678 -6.00 -8.67 29.82
N TRP A 679 -7.31 -8.79 29.62
CA TRP A 679 -8.07 -8.11 28.57
C TRP A 679 -9.29 -7.40 29.17
N VAL A 680 -9.46 -6.12 28.89
CA VAL A 680 -10.62 -5.36 29.39
C VAL A 680 -11.92 -5.73 28.68
N ALA A 681 -11.80 -6.29 27.48
CA ALA A 681 -12.90 -6.91 26.76
C ALA A 681 -12.40 -7.99 25.80
N ALA A 682 -13.32 -8.81 25.31
CA ALA A 682 -13.16 -9.58 24.08
C ALA A 682 -14.25 -9.18 23.06
N ALA A 683 -13.91 -9.17 21.78
CA ALA A 683 -14.82 -8.83 20.69
C ALA A 683 -14.55 -9.71 19.46
N ILE A 684 -15.61 -10.03 18.71
CA ILE A 684 -15.52 -10.75 17.43
C ILE A 684 -14.97 -9.80 16.36
N GLY A 685 -13.96 -10.25 15.61
CA GLY A 685 -13.35 -9.52 14.50
C GLY A 685 -12.35 -8.45 14.95
N SER A 686 -11.12 -8.50 14.42
CA SER A 686 -10.04 -7.59 14.81
C SER A 686 -10.31 -6.13 14.46
N GLN A 687 -11.13 -5.82 13.45
CA GLN A 687 -11.56 -4.43 13.17
C GLN A 687 -12.43 -3.85 14.29
N ASN A 688 -13.34 -4.65 14.83
CA ASN A 688 -14.22 -4.30 15.94
C ASN A 688 -13.42 -4.22 17.26
N GLN A 689 -12.57 -5.21 17.54
CA GLN A 689 -11.63 -5.22 18.67
C GLN A 689 -10.70 -4.00 18.68
N ALA A 690 -10.11 -3.66 17.53
CA ALA A 690 -9.17 -2.55 17.39
C ALA A 690 -9.79 -1.22 17.83
N SER A 691 -11.06 -0.97 17.52
CA SER A 691 -11.78 0.22 17.94
C SER A 691 -11.82 0.38 19.46
N TYR A 692 -12.17 -0.68 20.20
CA TYR A 692 -12.20 -0.63 21.68
C TYR A 692 -10.80 -0.54 22.30
N GLN A 693 -9.81 -1.22 21.72
CA GLN A 693 -8.42 -1.15 22.20
C GLN A 693 -7.81 0.25 21.99
N LEU A 694 -7.99 0.86 20.82
CA LEU A 694 -7.51 2.22 20.53
C LEU A 694 -8.24 3.27 21.39
N ALA A 695 -9.54 3.08 21.66
CA ALA A 695 -10.32 3.97 22.51
C ALA A 695 -9.93 3.88 24.00
N THR A 696 -9.72 2.69 24.54
CA THR A 696 -9.37 2.46 25.97
C THR A 696 -7.89 2.58 26.27
N GLN A 697 -7.04 2.33 25.28
CA GLN A 697 -5.60 2.07 25.43
C GLN A 697 -5.27 0.88 26.35
N LYS A 698 -6.14 -0.14 26.34
CA LYS A 698 -5.98 -1.40 27.08
C LYS A 698 -6.14 -2.60 26.14
N PRO A 699 -5.53 -3.77 26.44
CA PRO A 699 -5.68 -4.95 25.60
C PRO A 699 -7.15 -5.37 25.49
N VAL A 700 -7.62 -5.56 24.27
CA VAL A 700 -8.92 -6.19 23.97
C VAL A 700 -8.64 -7.42 23.14
N MET A 701 -9.18 -8.58 23.55
CA MET A 701 -8.98 -9.84 22.82
C MET A 701 -9.78 -9.82 21.51
N SER A 702 -9.11 -10.10 20.39
CA SER A 702 -9.80 -10.40 19.14
C SER A 702 -10.17 -11.89 19.10
N ILE A 703 -11.43 -12.16 18.79
CA ILE A 703 -11.97 -13.50 18.55
C ILE A 703 -12.19 -13.68 17.05
N GLY A 704 -11.56 -14.71 16.49
CA GLY A 704 -11.75 -15.11 15.10
C GLY A 704 -10.96 -14.31 14.06
N GLY A 705 -9.86 -13.64 14.45
CA GLY A 705 -9.02 -12.92 13.48
C GLY A 705 -9.72 -11.71 12.89
N PHE A 706 -9.41 -11.34 11.64
CA PHE A 706 -9.94 -10.10 11.04
C PHE A 706 -11.47 -10.07 10.97
N ASN A 707 -12.06 -11.15 10.47
CA ASN A 707 -13.46 -11.26 10.05
C ASN A 707 -14.34 -12.11 11.01
N GLY A 708 -13.74 -12.81 11.98
CA GLY A 708 -14.42 -13.76 12.86
C GLY A 708 -14.29 -15.25 12.47
N SER A 709 -13.53 -15.63 11.43
CA SER A 709 -13.43 -17.02 10.95
C SER A 709 -12.10 -17.76 11.24
N ASP A 710 -11.14 -17.17 11.96
CA ASP A 710 -10.00 -17.94 12.50
C ASP A 710 -10.40 -18.83 13.70
N PRO A 711 -9.84 -20.05 13.86
CA PRO A 711 -10.11 -20.92 15.00
C PRO A 711 -9.36 -20.49 16.29
N SER A 712 -9.47 -19.22 16.68
CA SER A 712 -8.75 -18.66 17.83
C SER A 712 -9.48 -17.50 18.53
N PRO A 713 -9.63 -17.54 19.87
CA PRO A 713 -9.44 -18.71 20.72
C PRO A 713 -10.46 -19.81 20.38
N THR A 714 -10.18 -21.06 20.76
CA THR A 714 -11.24 -22.09 20.82
C THR A 714 -12.16 -21.82 22.00
N LEU A 715 -13.39 -22.37 21.98
CA LEU A 715 -14.35 -22.21 23.08
C LEU A 715 -13.73 -22.61 24.43
N ALA A 716 -13.13 -23.79 24.54
CA ALA A 716 -12.48 -24.26 25.77
C ALA A 716 -11.29 -23.39 26.24
N GLN A 717 -10.63 -22.67 25.34
CA GLN A 717 -9.62 -21.67 25.72
C GLN A 717 -10.28 -20.39 26.26
N PHE A 718 -11.37 -19.94 25.63
CA PHE A 718 -12.13 -18.77 26.06
C PHE A 718 -12.78 -19.00 27.45
N GLU A 719 -13.48 -20.11 27.62
CA GLU A 719 -14.03 -20.59 28.90
C GLU A 719 -12.96 -20.58 30.01
N LYS A 720 -11.78 -21.15 29.71
CA LYS A 720 -10.65 -21.14 30.64
C LYS A 720 -10.14 -19.74 30.97
N TYR A 721 -10.11 -18.81 30.02
CA TYR A 721 -9.70 -17.43 30.28
C TYR A 721 -10.74 -16.66 31.11
N VAL A 722 -12.03 -16.93 30.93
CA VAL A 722 -13.12 -16.38 31.76
C VAL A 722 -13.05 -16.95 33.19
N ALA A 723 -12.94 -18.27 33.34
CA ALA A 723 -12.78 -18.92 34.64
C ALA A 723 -11.49 -18.52 35.40
N GLN A 724 -10.46 -18.04 34.68
CA GLN A 724 -9.24 -17.46 35.25
C GLN A 724 -9.34 -15.95 35.55
N GLY A 725 -10.50 -15.32 35.37
CA GLY A 725 -10.69 -13.88 35.57
C GLY A 725 -9.88 -13.00 34.61
N ARG A 726 -9.49 -13.52 33.43
CA ARG A 726 -8.56 -12.82 32.53
C ARG A 726 -9.24 -11.85 31.56
N ILE A 727 -10.56 -11.95 31.38
CA ILE A 727 -11.36 -11.14 30.47
C ILE A 727 -12.51 -10.53 31.29
N HIS A 728 -12.65 -9.20 31.30
CA HIS A 728 -13.71 -8.52 32.07
C HIS A 728 -15.07 -8.56 31.35
N TYR A 729 -15.11 -8.12 30.09
CA TYR A 729 -16.33 -7.99 29.29
C TYR A 729 -16.27 -8.79 27.99
N PHE A 730 -17.42 -9.27 27.51
CA PHE A 730 -17.60 -9.65 26.10
C PHE A 730 -18.51 -8.62 25.41
N ILE A 731 -18.14 -8.20 24.21
CA ILE A 731 -18.86 -7.19 23.44
C ILE A 731 -19.72 -7.91 22.40
N GLY A 732 -21.05 -7.86 22.59
CA GLY A 732 -22.02 -8.53 21.75
C GLY A 732 -22.15 -7.90 20.37
N GLY A 733 -22.22 -8.75 19.34
CA GLY A 733 -22.34 -8.32 17.94
C GLY A 733 -23.75 -7.83 17.60
N GLY A 734 -23.91 -6.51 17.46
CA GLY A 734 -25.09 -5.89 16.86
C GLY A 734 -25.11 -6.02 15.33
N GLY A 735 -25.07 -7.26 14.81
CA GLY A 735 -24.99 -7.58 13.39
C GLY A 735 -25.08 -9.10 13.18
N MET A 736 -25.42 -9.54 11.96
CA MET A 736 -25.65 -10.96 11.65
C MET A 736 -24.51 -11.85 12.17
N GLY A 737 -24.86 -12.87 12.97
CA GLY A 737 -23.91 -13.79 13.58
C GLY A 737 -23.03 -14.52 12.56
N GLY A 738 -21.88 -15.02 13.00
CA GLY A 738 -20.83 -15.60 12.16
C GLY A 738 -21.24 -16.88 11.42
N GLY A 739 -22.03 -16.75 10.36
CA GLY A 739 -22.17 -17.75 9.32
C GLY A 739 -20.85 -17.91 8.58
N SER A 740 -20.43 -19.15 8.30
CA SER A 740 -19.08 -19.44 7.83
C SER A 740 -18.83 -18.93 6.40
N MET A 741 -18.31 -17.70 6.31
CA MET A 741 -17.68 -17.11 5.12
C MET A 741 -16.29 -17.73 4.89
N GLY A 742 -16.22 -19.05 4.78
CA GLY A 742 -14.98 -19.83 4.64
C GLY A 742 -14.09 -19.77 5.88
N GLY A 743 -14.40 -20.56 6.91
CA GLY A 743 -13.52 -20.77 8.06
C GLY A 743 -14.21 -21.36 9.30
N SER A 744 -13.54 -21.23 10.44
CA SER A 744 -13.99 -21.75 11.74
C SER A 744 -15.31 -21.16 12.23
N ASN A 745 -16.04 -21.94 13.03
CA ASN A 745 -17.24 -21.54 13.76
C ASN A 745 -16.97 -21.14 15.22
N ALA A 746 -15.69 -21.09 15.65
CA ALA A 746 -15.30 -20.86 17.05
C ALA A 746 -15.91 -19.57 17.65
N SER A 747 -15.90 -18.48 16.90
CA SER A 747 -16.49 -17.18 17.31
C SER A 747 -17.98 -17.27 17.61
N SER A 748 -18.71 -18.02 16.79
CA SER A 748 -20.16 -18.22 16.94
C SER A 748 -20.47 -19.11 18.14
N ALA A 749 -19.68 -20.16 18.35
CA ALA A 749 -19.79 -21.02 19.55
C ALA A 749 -19.50 -20.24 20.85
N ILE A 750 -18.47 -19.39 20.86
CA ILE A 750 -18.17 -18.48 21.99
C ILE A 750 -19.32 -17.50 22.24
N SER A 751 -19.91 -16.94 21.18
CA SER A 751 -21.04 -16.01 21.29
C SER A 751 -22.24 -16.66 21.98
N SER A 752 -22.68 -17.82 21.48
CA SER A 752 -23.82 -18.56 22.07
C SER A 752 -23.53 -19.07 23.48
N TRP A 753 -22.26 -19.38 23.81
CA TRP A 753 -21.85 -19.71 25.18
C TRP A 753 -21.97 -18.50 26.12
N VAL A 754 -21.49 -17.32 25.71
CA VAL A 754 -21.64 -16.09 26.51
C VAL A 754 -23.12 -15.71 26.67
N GLU A 755 -23.89 -15.76 25.60
CA GLU A 755 -25.32 -15.43 25.58
C GLU A 755 -26.16 -16.34 26.49
N SER A 756 -25.78 -17.61 26.60
CA SER A 756 -26.41 -18.54 27.55
C SER A 756 -26.00 -18.29 29.00
N HIS A 757 -24.71 -18.10 29.28
CA HIS A 757 -24.17 -18.07 30.66
C HIS A 757 -24.17 -16.69 31.35
N PHE A 758 -24.18 -15.58 30.60
CA PHE A 758 -24.07 -14.22 31.15
C PHE A 758 -25.25 -13.34 30.77
N THR A 759 -25.53 -12.32 31.58
CA THR A 759 -26.65 -11.38 31.35
C THR A 759 -26.23 -10.24 30.43
N ALA A 760 -26.99 -10.04 29.35
CA ALA A 760 -26.80 -8.94 28.41
C ALA A 760 -27.14 -7.59 29.06
N LYS A 761 -26.29 -6.59 28.81
CA LYS A 761 -26.49 -5.20 29.26
C LYS A 761 -26.21 -4.24 28.12
N THR A 762 -27.14 -3.32 27.86
CA THR A 762 -26.94 -2.27 26.84
C THR A 762 -26.27 -1.05 27.48
N VAL A 763 -25.18 -0.56 26.89
CA VAL A 763 -24.48 0.67 27.30
C VAL A 763 -24.29 1.56 26.08
N GLY A 764 -25.04 2.66 26.03
CA GLY A 764 -25.22 3.43 24.80
C GLY A 764 -25.96 2.60 23.75
N SER A 765 -25.33 2.36 22.60
CA SER A 765 -25.81 1.46 21.55
C SER A 765 -25.13 0.08 21.55
N THR A 766 -24.21 -0.18 22.49
CA THR A 766 -23.41 -1.41 22.51
C THR A 766 -23.96 -2.42 23.51
N THR A 767 -24.18 -3.65 23.08
CA THR A 767 -24.46 -4.79 23.98
C THR A 767 -23.15 -5.29 24.59
N VAL A 768 -23.11 -5.42 25.91
CA VAL A 768 -21.97 -5.96 26.67
C VAL A 768 -22.44 -7.01 27.67
N TYR A 769 -21.59 -7.98 27.96
CA TYR A 769 -21.79 -9.04 28.94
C TYR A 769 -20.65 -8.97 29.95
N ASP A 770 -20.97 -8.92 31.25
CA ASP A 770 -19.96 -8.92 32.32
C ASP A 770 -19.58 -10.36 32.62
N LEU A 771 -18.35 -10.76 32.28
CA LEU A 771 -17.88 -12.14 32.38
C LEU A 771 -17.49 -12.53 33.81
N THR A 772 -17.60 -11.59 34.76
CA THR A 772 -17.43 -11.87 36.20
C THR A 772 -18.75 -12.15 36.93
N ALA A 773 -19.90 -11.93 36.26
CA ALA A 773 -21.23 -12.08 36.81
C ALA A 773 -22.07 -13.10 36.00
N PRO A 774 -21.86 -14.42 36.20
CA PRO A 774 -22.72 -15.45 35.61
C PRO A 774 -24.17 -15.34 36.11
N LYS A 775 -25.09 -15.96 35.35
CA LYS A 775 -26.52 -16.08 35.67
C LYS A 775 -26.79 -17.07 36.81
#